data_AF-A0A9W5IPI0-F1
#
_entry.id   AF-A0A9W5IPI0-F1
#
_cell.length_a   1.000
_cell.length_b   1.000
_cell.length_c   1.000
_cell.angle_alpha   90.00
_cell.angle_beta   90.00
_cell.angle_gamma   90.00
#
_symmetry.space_group_name_H-M   'P 1'
#
loop_
_entity.id
_entity.type
_entity.pdbx_description
1 polymer ?
#
loop_
_entity_poly.entity_id
_entity_poly.type
_entity_poly.pdbx_seq_one_letter_code
_entity_poly.pdbx_strand_id
1 'polypeptide(L)'
;MNPKLLTKPFASEGLRNSIAEDVTETTPANAATYTKGFPAVTMTPIAVGGQPPSGKDMNGILYELSSHIAYINKGGSYKFDADFCEEIGGYDIGCVLQSDDSLSLYVNTLPNNKTNPNTSNSRGWKVIASSSVADDLDKKLIKKVSIISSISELRKFAGNGVAFVRGYHEDGLSFGGGLFISADTDKSSTDNASTIIVSTNGTRWKRVFSGEMSLYDFGYLASNNNAQEAVNTAEAAALGVFVDCLGLTVDMGTKYPTKNKYTNGKFTISGKTVDMQYQPIRSGIGRFITGSGAAANLKSNEWTGAGLVVIGEGAMAQMEKCVSGIAIGDRAQGFSKISRDNIAIGPDSLISVQAETEWYEQSKMAGTRNIGIGGNAGRGITSGYSNVAIGRNAGQGLGTGYSNVVLGGGALGGTAPVGLTGDIEVFWPSKTSKTVAIGQSVLAQYQNQEAQVVIGGDAAKNAKAVDKTTVIGSAAMENLERNRAPNGGDVLWTGTESGTYTQSGNTITLTFSNLQGAKATYWVGIRLTSGAAQTLQGDVVPVEVVSATDTTITVNSPKSLNTSGSAELKFVYSTTSSAAKNEELTVIGANAMNSALAAAYSTIIGADAAREGADYQKATAVGASAMRKGSHLSSVAVGYWSAPNISSEHSVFIGDSAGYRNVQGDVLSGKITNSIAIGYNARINGDNEIQIGGQNQRLYAPTTVNIRSDSRDKTDIKPLEKGLEFVMKLKPVTGYYDRRDSYVDELFQDLPEDERSEKLRKWWAKPKKDGRHKEDRLRHWFIAQDVAALEAEYGQLPMVNLNYDTYTIEYETFIPVLTKAIQELTEKVEALERKNSK
;
A
#
# COMPACT_ATOMS: atom_id res chain seq x y z
N MET A 1 16.88 -48.24 34.14
CA MET A 1 17.75 -49.20 34.85
C MET A 1 17.09 -50.56 34.81
N ASN A 2 17.82 -51.63 34.52
CA ASN A 2 17.25 -52.98 34.48
C ASN A 2 17.17 -53.54 35.91
N PRO A 3 16.17 -54.40 36.22
CA PRO A 3 16.11 -55.07 37.51
C PRO A 3 17.30 -56.02 37.70
N LYS A 4 17.62 -56.36 38.96
CA LYS A 4 18.71 -57.29 39.28
C LYS A 4 18.37 -58.69 38.79
N LEU A 5 19.12 -59.17 37.80
CA LEU A 5 19.00 -60.54 37.29
C LEU A 5 19.40 -61.57 38.37
N LEU A 6 18.61 -62.64 38.51
CA LEU A 6 18.90 -63.73 39.44
C LEU A 6 19.76 -64.80 38.75
N THR A 7 20.96 -65.05 39.29
CA THR A 7 21.90 -66.06 38.76
C THR A 7 21.60 -67.48 39.26
N LYS A 8 21.02 -67.61 40.45
CA LYS A 8 20.51 -68.87 41.03
C LYS A 8 19.23 -68.62 41.85
N PRO A 9 18.39 -69.64 42.09
CA PRO A 9 17.19 -69.50 42.92
C PRO A 9 17.53 -69.17 44.38
N PHE A 10 16.58 -68.55 45.08
CA PHE A 10 16.62 -68.39 46.53
C PHE A 10 16.63 -69.75 47.23
N ALA A 11 17.36 -69.89 48.34
CA ALA A 11 17.52 -71.16 49.07
C ALA A 11 17.94 -72.38 48.19
N SER A 12 18.72 -72.16 47.12
CA SER A 12 19.19 -73.21 46.21
C SER A 12 19.91 -74.37 46.93
N GLU A 13 20.80 -74.03 47.86
CA GLU A 13 21.51 -74.95 48.77
C GLU A 13 20.91 -74.97 50.19
N GLY A 14 19.74 -74.35 50.40
CA GLY A 14 19.11 -74.18 51.72
C GLY A 14 18.14 -75.30 52.09
N LEU A 15 17.86 -75.45 53.38
CA LEU A 15 16.80 -76.34 53.86
C LEU A 15 15.43 -75.81 53.39
N ARG A 16 14.79 -76.57 52.50
CA ARG A 16 13.43 -76.34 52.00
C ARG A 16 12.63 -77.62 51.97
N ASN A 17 11.31 -77.50 51.96
CA ASN A 17 10.38 -78.55 51.59
C ASN A 17 9.90 -78.31 50.15
N SER A 18 9.49 -79.36 49.43
CA SER A 18 8.66 -79.20 48.24
C SER A 18 7.23 -78.87 48.65
N ILE A 19 6.55 -78.01 47.90
CA ILE A 19 5.18 -77.59 48.21
C ILE A 19 4.20 -78.59 47.58
N ALA A 20 3.31 -79.16 48.39
CA ALA A 20 2.27 -80.07 47.92
C ALA A 20 1.08 -79.30 47.33
N GLU A 21 0.34 -79.91 46.42
CA GLU A 21 -0.77 -79.23 45.74
C GLU A 21 -1.92 -78.92 46.71
N ASP A 22 -2.41 -79.91 47.47
CA ASP A 22 -3.38 -79.71 48.55
C ASP A 22 -3.03 -80.55 49.80
N VAL A 23 -3.78 -80.35 50.88
CA VAL A 23 -3.57 -80.97 52.18
C VAL A 23 -3.98 -82.46 52.17
N THR A 24 -3.10 -83.31 52.70
CA THR A 24 -3.32 -84.76 52.89
C THR A 24 -3.34 -85.11 54.38
N GLU A 25 -3.76 -86.33 54.74
CA GLU A 25 -3.73 -86.81 56.14
C GLU A 25 -2.34 -86.80 56.79
N THR A 26 -1.27 -86.78 55.98
CA THR A 26 0.13 -86.71 56.44
C THR A 26 0.73 -85.31 56.37
N THR A 27 0.02 -84.33 55.82
CA THR A 27 0.50 -82.94 55.69
C THR A 27 0.49 -82.28 57.08
N PRO A 28 1.62 -81.72 57.57
CA PRO A 28 1.65 -81.05 58.88
C PRO A 28 0.65 -79.89 58.94
N ALA A 29 -0.01 -79.70 60.08
CA ALA A 29 -1.10 -78.72 60.22
C ALA A 29 -0.69 -77.28 59.88
N ASN A 30 0.59 -76.93 60.02
CA ASN A 30 1.18 -75.62 59.73
C ASN A 30 1.93 -75.54 58.39
N ALA A 31 1.87 -76.58 57.55
CA ALA A 31 2.56 -76.64 56.26
C ALA A 31 1.79 -75.89 55.16
N ALA A 32 2.52 -75.32 54.21
CA ALA A 32 1.95 -74.64 53.06
C ALA A 32 1.62 -75.61 51.90
N THR A 33 0.59 -75.28 51.13
CA THR A 33 0.20 -75.98 49.90
C THR A 33 -0.15 -74.96 48.81
N TYR A 34 -0.14 -75.35 47.53
CA TYR A 34 -0.56 -74.46 46.45
C TYR A 34 -2.05 -74.08 46.57
N THR A 35 -2.91 -75.04 46.86
CA THR A 35 -4.37 -74.85 46.97
C THR A 35 -4.80 -74.07 48.22
N LYS A 36 -4.11 -74.17 49.37
CA LYS A 36 -4.51 -73.47 50.61
C LYS A 36 -3.59 -72.32 51.03
N GLY A 37 -2.42 -72.16 50.39
CA GLY A 37 -1.38 -71.27 50.89
C GLY A 37 -0.89 -71.71 52.28
N PHE A 38 -0.61 -70.76 53.16
CA PHE A 38 -0.38 -71.03 54.58
C PHE A 38 -1.73 -71.19 55.32
N PRO A 39 -2.00 -72.32 55.99
CA PRO A 39 -3.30 -72.62 56.58
C PRO A 39 -3.61 -71.77 57.83
N ALA A 40 -4.89 -71.61 58.16
CA ALA A 40 -5.37 -70.66 59.18
C ALA A 40 -4.76 -70.83 60.59
N VAL A 41 -4.27 -72.03 60.95
CA VAL A 41 -3.54 -72.26 62.21
C VAL A 41 -2.24 -71.44 62.30
N THR A 42 -1.68 -71.03 61.15
CA THR A 42 -0.48 -70.16 61.05
C THR A 42 -0.78 -68.67 61.21
N MET A 43 -2.04 -68.29 61.06
CA MET A 43 -2.55 -66.93 61.29
C MET A 43 -3.23 -66.78 62.67
N THR A 44 -3.37 -67.91 63.39
CA THR A 44 -3.92 -67.98 64.74
C THR A 44 -2.81 -67.67 65.76
N PRO A 45 -3.04 -66.88 66.82
CA PRO A 45 -2.03 -66.65 67.86
C PRO A 45 -1.66 -67.95 68.60
N ILE A 46 -0.37 -68.14 68.88
CA ILE A 46 0.15 -69.34 69.60
C ILE A 46 -0.54 -69.52 70.96
N ALA A 47 -0.86 -68.41 71.64
CA ALA A 47 -1.57 -68.41 72.93
C ALA A 47 -2.99 -69.01 72.89
N VAL A 48 -3.58 -69.22 71.71
CA VAL A 48 -4.89 -69.90 71.52
C VAL A 48 -4.80 -71.11 70.59
N GLY A 49 -3.61 -71.74 70.50
CA GLY A 49 -3.39 -73.00 69.78
C GLY A 49 -2.84 -72.88 68.34
N GLY A 50 -2.48 -71.67 67.90
CA GLY A 50 -1.82 -71.47 66.61
C GLY A 50 -0.39 -72.04 66.55
N GLN A 51 0.09 -72.30 65.32
CA GLN A 51 1.42 -72.86 65.05
C GLN A 51 2.14 -72.01 64.00
N PRO A 52 3.40 -71.58 64.21
CA PRO A 52 4.08 -70.73 63.25
C PRO A 52 4.25 -71.40 61.87
N PRO A 53 4.17 -70.66 60.76
CA PRO A 53 4.36 -71.21 59.42
C PRO A 53 5.76 -71.80 59.24
N SER A 54 5.85 -72.90 58.48
CA SER A 54 7.12 -73.57 58.24
C SER A 54 8.10 -72.71 57.42
N GLY A 55 9.24 -72.38 58.02
CA GLY A 55 10.33 -71.68 57.30
C GLY A 55 10.95 -72.49 56.16
N LYS A 56 10.83 -73.83 56.20
CA LYS A 56 11.23 -74.69 55.07
C LYS A 56 10.29 -74.54 53.87
N ASP A 57 9.01 -74.29 54.14
CA ASP A 57 8.00 -74.14 53.09
C ASP A 57 8.11 -72.74 52.48
N MET A 58 8.36 -71.71 53.31
CA MET A 58 8.72 -70.38 52.81
C MET A 58 9.96 -70.43 51.90
N ASN A 59 10.99 -71.21 52.26
CA ASN A 59 12.15 -71.45 51.40
C ASN A 59 11.79 -72.26 50.13
N GLY A 60 10.80 -73.15 50.18
CA GLY A 60 10.28 -73.91 49.04
C GLY A 60 9.59 -73.00 48.02
N ILE A 61 8.58 -72.27 48.46
CA ILE A 61 7.83 -71.29 47.65
C ILE A 61 8.79 -70.27 47.01
N LEU A 62 9.73 -69.72 47.78
CA LEU A 62 10.71 -68.77 47.27
C LEU A 62 11.70 -69.43 46.29
N TYR A 63 12.13 -70.67 46.51
CA TYR A 63 12.98 -71.41 45.56
C TYR A 63 12.25 -71.63 44.23
N GLU A 64 11.02 -72.14 44.27
CA GLU A 64 10.25 -72.51 43.08
C GLU A 64 9.97 -71.25 42.23
N LEU A 65 9.37 -70.20 42.80
CA LEU A 65 9.13 -68.93 42.10
C LEU A 65 10.41 -68.29 41.54
N SER A 66 11.50 -68.27 42.32
CA SER A 66 12.76 -67.68 41.86
C SER A 66 13.52 -68.56 40.86
N SER A 67 13.17 -69.84 40.72
CA SER A 67 13.75 -70.73 39.70
C SER A 67 13.27 -70.39 38.29
N HIS A 68 11.97 -70.15 38.11
CA HIS A 68 11.41 -69.62 36.86
C HIS A 68 12.03 -68.26 36.51
N ILE A 69 12.15 -67.37 37.49
CA ILE A 69 12.79 -66.05 37.30
C ILE A 69 14.28 -66.20 36.94
N ALA A 70 15.03 -67.11 37.57
CA ALA A 70 16.44 -67.36 37.25
C ALA A 70 16.65 -68.08 35.90
N TYR A 71 15.65 -68.79 35.39
CA TYR A 71 15.64 -69.39 34.05
C TYR A 71 15.41 -68.32 32.97
N ILE A 72 14.35 -67.50 33.12
CA ILE A 72 14.03 -66.41 32.17
C ILE A 72 15.15 -65.36 32.14
N ASN A 73 15.73 -65.00 33.29
CA ASN A 73 16.88 -64.07 33.37
C ASN A 73 18.15 -64.56 32.64
N LYS A 74 18.23 -65.85 32.27
CA LYS A 74 19.32 -66.43 31.47
C LYS A 74 18.97 -66.55 29.98
N GLY A 75 17.82 -66.02 29.56
CA GLY A 75 17.30 -66.15 28.19
C GLY A 75 16.52 -67.44 27.95
N GLY A 76 16.19 -68.21 28.99
CA GLY A 76 15.38 -69.43 28.87
C GLY A 76 13.95 -69.12 28.40
N SER A 77 13.41 -69.96 27.52
CA SER A 77 12.04 -69.88 27.00
C SER A 77 11.38 -71.25 27.08
N TYR A 78 10.16 -71.32 27.61
CA TYR A 78 9.49 -72.60 27.85
C TYR A 78 9.18 -73.36 26.56
N LYS A 79 9.37 -74.67 26.58
CA LYS A 79 9.01 -75.59 25.49
C LYS A 79 7.57 -76.07 25.69
N PHE A 80 7.05 -76.79 24.70
CA PHE A 80 5.77 -77.48 24.85
C PHE A 80 5.92 -78.63 25.85
N ASP A 81 5.13 -78.58 26.92
CA ASP A 81 5.01 -79.65 27.91
C ASP A 81 3.60 -80.26 27.77
N ALA A 82 3.52 -81.57 27.58
CA ALA A 82 2.25 -82.23 27.26
C ALA A 82 1.34 -82.37 28.49
N ASP A 83 1.90 -82.64 29.66
CA ASP A 83 1.15 -82.90 30.88
C ASP A 83 0.59 -81.58 31.44
N PHE A 84 1.42 -80.53 31.47
CA PHE A 84 1.00 -79.17 31.80
C PHE A 84 -0.04 -78.62 30.80
N CYS A 85 0.10 -78.94 29.51
CA CYS A 85 -0.85 -78.52 28.48
C CYS A 85 -2.23 -79.18 28.67
N GLU A 86 -2.30 -80.43 29.12
CA GLU A 86 -3.57 -81.05 29.50
C GLU A 86 -4.16 -80.41 30.76
N GLU A 87 -3.35 -80.16 31.78
CA GLU A 87 -3.75 -79.58 33.07
C GLU A 87 -4.34 -78.15 32.94
N ILE A 88 -3.72 -77.27 32.16
CA ILE A 88 -4.25 -75.91 31.93
C ILE A 88 -5.42 -75.87 30.93
N GLY A 89 -5.79 -77.00 30.33
CA GLY A 89 -6.84 -77.08 29.30
C GLY A 89 -6.38 -76.70 27.88
N GLY A 90 -5.09 -76.52 27.65
CA GLY A 90 -4.45 -76.12 26.40
C GLY A 90 -3.88 -74.70 26.44
N TYR A 91 -2.81 -74.44 25.71
CA TYR A 91 -2.21 -73.09 25.64
C TYR A 91 -3.16 -72.10 24.94
N ASP A 92 -3.29 -70.87 25.43
CA ASP A 92 -4.18 -69.86 24.85
C ASP A 92 -3.49 -69.01 23.75
N ILE A 93 -4.26 -68.19 23.03
CA ILE A 93 -3.79 -67.30 21.97
C ILE A 93 -2.68 -66.39 22.50
N GLY A 94 -1.57 -66.29 21.77
CA GLY A 94 -0.43 -65.45 22.14
C GLY A 94 0.59 -66.10 23.07
N CYS A 95 0.34 -67.31 23.61
CA CYS A 95 1.39 -68.09 24.25
C CYS A 95 2.56 -68.31 23.28
N VAL A 96 3.78 -68.00 23.72
CA VAL A 96 5.02 -68.22 22.95
C VAL A 96 5.79 -69.38 23.55
N LEU A 97 6.10 -70.38 22.73
CA LEU A 97 6.89 -71.55 23.11
C LEU A 97 8.14 -71.68 22.24
N GLN A 98 9.20 -72.23 22.83
CA GLN A 98 10.42 -72.59 22.14
C GLN A 98 10.35 -74.01 21.56
N SER A 99 10.98 -74.16 20.42
CA SER A 99 11.21 -75.46 19.74
C SER A 99 12.04 -76.45 20.55
N ASP A 100 11.92 -77.74 20.24
CA ASP A 100 12.69 -78.80 20.92
C ASP A 100 14.19 -78.73 20.61
N ASP A 101 14.59 -78.33 19.40
CA ASP A 101 15.98 -78.02 19.04
C ASP A 101 16.48 -76.69 19.63
N SER A 102 15.58 -75.85 20.14
CA SER A 102 15.81 -74.52 20.70
C SER A 102 16.12 -73.40 19.69
N LEU A 103 16.03 -73.66 18.38
CA LEU A 103 16.43 -72.73 17.30
C LEU A 103 15.28 -71.84 16.78
N SER A 104 14.03 -72.17 17.09
CA SER A 104 12.83 -71.44 16.69
C SER A 104 11.90 -71.09 17.87
N LEU A 105 11.14 -70.00 17.72
CA LEU A 105 10.04 -69.60 18.61
C LEU A 105 8.72 -69.61 17.85
N TYR A 106 7.69 -70.21 18.46
CA TYR A 106 6.33 -70.29 17.94
C TYR A 106 5.37 -69.48 18.80
N VAL A 107 4.51 -68.67 18.18
CA VAL A 107 3.33 -68.07 18.85
C VAL A 107 2.09 -68.90 18.54
N ASN A 108 1.26 -69.12 19.55
CA ASN A 108 -0.04 -69.75 19.39
C ASN A 108 -1.08 -68.76 18.83
N THR A 109 -1.99 -69.25 17.98
CA THR A 109 -3.05 -68.47 17.32
C THR A 109 -4.45 -69.09 17.45
N LEU A 110 -4.61 -70.14 18.25
CA LEU A 110 -5.90 -70.75 18.58
C LEU A 110 -6.08 -70.82 20.11
N PRO A 111 -7.28 -70.57 20.66
CA PRO A 111 -7.51 -70.73 22.09
C PRO A 111 -7.49 -72.22 22.47
N ASN A 112 -7.08 -72.52 23.70
CA ASN A 112 -7.04 -73.87 24.28
C ASN A 112 -6.32 -74.89 23.36
N ASN A 113 -5.21 -74.48 22.75
CA ASN A 113 -4.50 -75.28 21.77
C ASN A 113 -3.63 -76.37 22.44
N LYS A 114 -3.95 -77.62 22.10
CA LYS A 114 -3.29 -78.82 22.60
C LYS A 114 -2.33 -79.48 21.58
N THR A 115 -2.09 -78.86 20.43
CA THR A 115 -1.13 -79.39 19.45
C THR A 115 0.31 -79.05 19.84
N ASN A 116 1.25 -79.97 19.64
CA ASN A 116 2.67 -79.71 19.85
C ASN A 116 3.28 -79.04 18.60
N PRO A 117 3.88 -77.82 18.70
CA PRO A 117 4.44 -77.07 17.57
C PRO A 117 5.60 -77.79 16.85
N ASN A 118 6.31 -78.69 17.53
CA ASN A 118 7.46 -79.43 16.96
C ASN A 118 7.05 -80.64 16.11
N THR A 119 5.74 -80.95 16.03
CA THR A 119 5.23 -82.09 15.25
C THR A 119 4.76 -81.68 13.86
N SER A 120 4.57 -82.67 12.98
CA SER A 120 3.99 -82.47 11.64
C SER A 120 2.55 -81.93 11.65
N ASN A 121 1.88 -81.88 12.81
CA ASN A 121 0.57 -81.28 13.01
C ASN A 121 0.65 -80.05 13.92
N SER A 122 1.50 -79.09 13.57
CA SER A 122 1.68 -77.79 14.25
C SER A 122 0.48 -76.82 14.07
N ARG A 123 -0.74 -77.34 13.92
CA ARG A 123 -1.96 -76.55 13.69
C ARG A 123 -2.19 -75.55 14.82
N GLY A 124 -2.26 -74.28 14.46
CA GLY A 124 -2.45 -73.16 15.39
C GLY A 124 -1.18 -72.42 15.76
N TRP A 125 0.01 -72.95 15.43
CA TRP A 125 1.29 -72.31 15.72
C TRP A 125 1.81 -71.52 14.51
N LYS A 126 2.47 -70.39 14.77
CA LYS A 126 3.21 -69.61 13.77
C LYS A 126 4.63 -69.34 14.26
N VAL A 127 5.62 -69.59 13.42
CA VAL A 127 7.01 -69.18 13.66
C VAL A 127 7.08 -67.66 13.74
N ILE A 128 7.67 -67.13 14.81
CA ILE A 128 7.96 -65.69 14.99
C ILE A 128 9.47 -65.39 14.97
N ALA A 129 10.31 -66.40 15.24
CA ALA A 129 11.75 -66.36 15.04
C ALA A 129 12.26 -67.75 14.65
N SER A 130 13.22 -67.81 13.73
CA SER A 130 13.91 -69.03 13.28
C SER A 130 15.26 -68.65 12.67
N SER A 131 16.21 -69.57 12.66
CA SER A 131 17.52 -69.41 12.04
C SER A 131 17.51 -69.47 10.49
N SER A 132 16.42 -69.94 9.85
CA SER A 132 16.39 -70.21 8.39
C SER A 132 15.79 -69.09 7.51
N VAL A 133 15.44 -67.93 8.07
CA VAL A 133 14.61 -66.90 7.41
C VAL A 133 15.19 -66.38 6.08
N ALA A 134 16.51 -66.37 5.90
CA ALA A 134 17.15 -65.95 4.65
C ALA A 134 16.97 -66.99 3.52
N ASP A 135 17.14 -68.28 3.83
CA ASP A 135 17.17 -69.37 2.85
C ASP A 135 15.83 -69.61 2.14
N ASP A 136 14.72 -69.23 2.77
CA ASP A 136 13.36 -69.35 2.22
C ASP A 136 12.93 -68.18 1.33
N LEU A 137 13.70 -67.09 1.34
CA LEU A 137 13.44 -65.87 0.57
C LEU A 137 14.05 -65.97 -0.84
N ASP A 138 15.33 -66.34 -0.92
CA ASP A 138 16.12 -66.36 -2.16
C ASP A 138 15.54 -67.28 -3.25
N LYS A 139 15.08 -68.47 -2.84
CA LYS A 139 14.62 -69.54 -3.75
C LYS A 139 13.37 -69.18 -4.57
N LYS A 140 12.67 -68.08 -4.25
CA LYS A 140 11.40 -67.66 -4.90
C LYS A 140 11.54 -66.55 -5.93
N LEU A 141 12.61 -65.74 -5.88
CA LEU A 141 12.75 -64.52 -6.69
C LEU A 141 13.31 -64.75 -8.10
N ILE A 142 14.30 -65.62 -8.26
CA ILE A 142 15.11 -65.70 -9.49
C ILE A 142 14.34 -66.25 -10.71
N LYS A 143 13.27 -67.04 -10.52
CA LYS A 143 12.56 -67.77 -11.59
C LYS A 143 11.57 -66.95 -12.46
N LYS A 144 11.58 -65.61 -12.42
CA LYS A 144 10.52 -64.77 -13.05
C LYS A 144 10.97 -63.58 -13.92
N VAL A 145 12.26 -63.38 -14.18
CA VAL A 145 12.76 -62.25 -15.00
C VAL A 145 13.33 -62.73 -16.33
N SER A 146 12.77 -62.25 -17.43
CA SER A 146 13.27 -62.48 -18.80
C SER A 146 14.29 -61.40 -19.18
N ILE A 147 15.40 -61.75 -19.84
CA ILE A 147 16.40 -60.76 -20.28
C ILE A 147 16.25 -60.51 -21.78
N ILE A 148 16.09 -59.25 -22.17
CA ILE A 148 15.85 -58.79 -23.54
C ILE A 148 16.98 -57.84 -23.96
N SER A 149 17.41 -57.87 -25.23
CA SER A 149 18.49 -57.01 -25.74
C SER A 149 18.08 -55.53 -25.83
N SER A 150 16.94 -55.24 -26.47
CA SER A 150 16.51 -53.88 -26.80
C SER A 150 15.00 -53.66 -26.65
N ILE A 151 14.58 -52.39 -26.71
CA ILE A 151 13.16 -52.01 -26.82
C ILE A 151 12.55 -52.54 -28.14
N SER A 152 13.36 -52.70 -29.19
CA SER A 152 12.94 -53.33 -30.45
C SER A 152 12.57 -54.81 -30.26
N GLU A 153 13.38 -55.57 -29.52
CA GLU A 153 13.06 -56.96 -29.20
C GLU A 153 11.95 -57.09 -28.16
N LEU A 154 11.79 -56.13 -27.24
CA LEU A 154 10.62 -56.12 -26.33
C LEU A 154 9.30 -56.00 -27.10
N ARG A 155 9.28 -55.27 -28.23
CA ARG A 155 8.12 -55.24 -29.14
C ARG A 155 7.87 -56.57 -29.86
N LYS A 156 8.85 -57.47 -29.95
CA LYS A 156 8.70 -58.82 -30.53
C LYS A 156 8.47 -59.90 -29.46
N PHE A 157 8.79 -59.62 -28.20
CA PHE A 157 8.77 -60.58 -27.11
C PHE A 157 7.34 -60.95 -26.66
N ALA A 158 6.98 -62.22 -26.83
CA ALA A 158 5.66 -62.76 -26.52
C ALA A 158 5.54 -63.38 -25.11
N GLY A 159 6.29 -62.88 -24.13
CA GLY A 159 6.25 -63.35 -22.74
C GLY A 159 5.27 -62.60 -21.83
N ASN A 160 5.33 -62.88 -20.53
CA ASN A 160 4.61 -62.18 -19.47
C ASN A 160 5.48 -62.10 -18.18
N GLY A 161 4.96 -61.46 -17.13
CA GLY A 161 5.67 -61.28 -15.87
C GLY A 161 6.62 -60.10 -15.92
N VAL A 162 7.93 -60.34 -15.78
CA VAL A 162 8.96 -59.29 -15.69
C VAL A 162 9.99 -59.46 -16.80
N ALA A 163 10.34 -58.37 -17.47
CA ALA A 163 11.39 -58.30 -18.47
C ALA A 163 12.44 -57.25 -18.07
N PHE A 164 13.73 -57.59 -18.17
CA PHE A 164 14.84 -56.66 -18.05
C PHE A 164 15.43 -56.42 -19.44
N VAL A 165 15.25 -55.21 -19.96
CA VAL A 165 15.78 -54.78 -21.26
C VAL A 165 17.16 -54.17 -21.04
N ARG A 166 18.18 -54.65 -21.76
CA ARG A 166 19.58 -54.20 -21.55
C ARG A 166 19.80 -52.75 -21.99
N GLY A 167 19.32 -52.36 -23.17
CA GLY A 167 19.44 -50.98 -23.70
C GLY A 167 18.20 -50.56 -24.48
N TYR A 168 18.15 -49.31 -24.93
CA TYR A 168 17.10 -48.88 -25.87
C TYR A 168 17.34 -49.52 -27.25
N HIS A 169 18.59 -49.49 -27.71
CA HIS A 169 19.07 -50.03 -28.99
C HIS A 169 19.91 -51.30 -28.80
N GLU A 170 20.26 -51.98 -29.90
CA GLU A 170 21.16 -53.16 -29.90
C GLU A 170 22.63 -52.77 -30.12
N ASP A 171 23.10 -51.78 -29.36
CA ASP A 171 24.47 -51.21 -29.45
C ASP A 171 25.46 -51.80 -28.43
N GLY A 172 24.97 -52.53 -27.43
CA GLY A 172 25.75 -53.06 -26.30
C GLY A 172 26.09 -52.05 -25.20
N LEU A 173 25.77 -50.76 -25.38
CA LEU A 173 26.10 -49.67 -24.45
C LEU A 173 25.18 -49.62 -23.22
N SER A 174 24.07 -50.35 -23.25
CA SER A 174 23.15 -50.59 -22.12
C SER A 174 22.43 -49.34 -21.55
N PHE A 175 22.42 -48.22 -22.29
CA PHE A 175 21.68 -47.01 -21.92
C PHE A 175 20.21 -47.08 -22.38
N GLY A 176 19.29 -46.47 -21.62
CA GLY A 176 17.86 -46.38 -21.95
C GLY A 176 17.06 -47.70 -21.83
N GLY A 177 17.73 -48.79 -21.47
CA GLY A 177 17.10 -50.05 -21.03
C GLY A 177 16.41 -49.89 -19.67
N GLY A 178 16.03 -51.00 -19.04
CA GLY A 178 15.40 -50.98 -17.72
C GLY A 178 14.50 -52.19 -17.45
N LEU A 179 13.86 -52.19 -16.29
CA LEU A 179 12.89 -53.21 -15.90
C LEU A 179 11.49 -52.85 -16.42
N PHE A 180 10.77 -53.84 -16.93
CA PHE A 180 9.40 -53.74 -17.43
C PHE A 180 8.55 -54.87 -16.86
N ILE A 181 7.25 -54.61 -16.65
CA ILE A 181 6.28 -55.60 -16.17
C ILE A 181 5.14 -55.71 -17.18
N SER A 182 4.64 -56.92 -17.46
CA SER A 182 3.47 -57.10 -18.32
C SER A 182 2.21 -56.67 -17.59
N ALA A 183 1.52 -55.67 -18.16
CA ALA A 183 0.25 -55.17 -17.67
C ALA A 183 -0.89 -55.98 -18.31
N ASP A 184 -1.09 -57.20 -17.83
CA ASP A 184 -1.99 -58.18 -18.46
C ASP A 184 -3.44 -57.68 -18.57
N THR A 185 -3.88 -56.77 -17.69
CA THR A 185 -5.19 -56.11 -17.71
C THR A 185 -5.28 -54.91 -18.66
N ASP A 186 -4.16 -54.36 -19.16
CA ASP A 186 -4.15 -53.18 -20.02
C ASP A 186 -4.20 -53.56 -21.49
N LYS A 187 -5.35 -53.28 -22.13
CA LYS A 187 -5.59 -53.53 -23.55
C LYS A 187 -5.70 -52.24 -24.38
N SER A 188 -5.61 -51.07 -23.74
CA SER A 188 -5.96 -49.77 -24.32
C SER A 188 -4.78 -48.82 -24.47
N SER A 189 -3.77 -48.86 -23.60
CA SER A 189 -2.63 -47.96 -23.74
C SER A 189 -1.86 -48.22 -25.03
N THR A 190 -1.47 -47.13 -25.69
CA THR A 190 -0.63 -47.12 -26.89
C THR A 190 0.85 -47.28 -26.53
N ASP A 191 1.66 -47.72 -27.49
CA ASP A 191 3.11 -47.63 -27.38
C ASP A 191 3.50 -46.15 -27.35
N ASN A 192 4.31 -45.74 -26.36
CA ASN A 192 4.85 -44.38 -26.26
C ASN A 192 6.39 -44.35 -26.37
N ALA A 193 6.96 -45.45 -26.88
CA ALA A 193 8.37 -45.74 -27.05
C ALA A 193 9.27 -45.71 -25.80
N SER A 194 8.75 -45.40 -24.61
CA SER A 194 9.57 -45.26 -23.40
C SER A 194 9.03 -45.99 -22.17
N THR A 195 7.86 -45.59 -21.65
CA THR A 195 7.27 -46.16 -20.42
C THR A 195 6.19 -47.20 -20.68
N ILE A 196 5.64 -47.23 -21.90
CA ILE A 196 4.70 -48.26 -22.37
C ILE A 196 5.19 -48.74 -23.73
N ILE A 197 5.62 -50.00 -23.79
CA ILE A 197 5.99 -50.69 -25.03
C ILE A 197 4.91 -51.73 -25.34
N VAL A 198 4.43 -51.78 -26.59
CA VAL A 198 3.39 -52.73 -27.01
C VAL A 198 4.00 -53.79 -27.92
N SER A 199 3.96 -55.04 -27.47
CA SER A 199 4.43 -56.17 -28.26
C SER A 199 3.46 -56.54 -29.37
N THR A 200 3.94 -57.19 -30.43
CA THR A 200 3.15 -57.63 -31.60
C THR A 200 1.96 -58.54 -31.24
N ASN A 201 2.02 -59.25 -30.11
CA ASN A 201 0.90 -60.04 -29.57
C ASN A 201 -0.12 -59.21 -28.75
N GLY A 202 0.05 -57.89 -28.63
CA GLY A 202 -0.80 -56.97 -27.88
C GLY A 202 -0.45 -56.80 -26.39
N THR A 203 0.61 -57.44 -25.89
CA THR A 203 1.10 -57.27 -24.50
C THR A 203 1.59 -55.84 -24.26
N ARG A 204 1.16 -55.23 -23.15
CA ARG A 204 1.64 -53.91 -22.70
C ARG A 204 2.72 -54.10 -21.66
N TRP A 205 3.95 -53.74 -21.98
CA TRP A 205 5.07 -53.71 -21.04
C TRP A 205 5.21 -52.32 -20.45
N LYS A 206 5.02 -52.20 -19.13
CA LYS A 206 5.15 -50.93 -18.40
C LYS A 206 6.51 -50.84 -17.72
N ARG A 207 7.27 -49.79 -18.00
CA ARG A 207 8.58 -49.50 -17.40
C ARG A 207 8.41 -49.30 -15.89
N VAL A 208 9.26 -49.92 -15.10
CA VAL A 208 9.41 -49.67 -13.67
C VAL A 208 10.50 -48.61 -13.50
N PHE A 209 10.11 -47.42 -13.07
CA PHE A 209 11.01 -46.29 -12.83
C PHE A 209 10.47 -45.44 -11.68
N SER A 210 11.33 -44.61 -11.09
CA SER A 210 10.97 -43.69 -10.00
C SER A 210 11.81 -42.43 -10.05
N GLY A 211 11.17 -41.28 -10.26
CA GLY A 211 11.85 -39.98 -10.30
C GLY A 211 12.21 -39.54 -11.72
N GLU A 212 13.51 -39.41 -11.98
CA GLU A 212 14.09 -38.82 -13.19
C GLU A 212 14.37 -39.87 -14.28
N MET A 213 14.30 -39.44 -15.53
CA MET A 213 14.64 -40.21 -16.73
C MET A 213 15.68 -39.45 -17.55
N SER A 214 16.27 -40.07 -18.56
CA SER A 214 17.26 -39.45 -19.46
C SER A 214 16.78 -39.48 -20.92
N LEU A 215 17.41 -38.70 -21.80
CA LEU A 215 17.13 -38.82 -23.25
C LEU A 215 17.43 -40.22 -23.82
N TYR A 216 18.28 -41.03 -23.18
CA TYR A 216 18.47 -42.44 -23.57
C TYR A 216 17.18 -43.26 -23.40
N ASP A 217 16.38 -42.99 -22.37
CA ASP A 217 15.09 -43.67 -22.15
C ASP A 217 14.03 -43.32 -23.21
N PHE A 218 14.30 -42.30 -24.04
CA PHE A 218 13.50 -41.88 -25.20
C PHE A 218 14.23 -42.14 -26.53
N GLY A 219 15.30 -42.94 -26.52
CA GLY A 219 15.97 -43.45 -27.71
C GLY A 219 17.10 -42.60 -28.27
N TYR A 220 17.62 -41.63 -27.52
CA TYR A 220 18.85 -40.94 -27.90
C TYR A 220 20.01 -41.94 -28.04
N LEU A 221 20.79 -41.81 -29.12
CA LEU A 221 22.08 -42.45 -29.28
C LEU A 221 23.01 -41.55 -30.10
N ALA A 222 24.22 -41.29 -29.56
CA ALA A 222 25.14 -40.32 -30.15
C ALA A 222 25.55 -40.66 -31.60
N SER A 223 25.72 -41.94 -31.94
CA SER A 223 26.02 -42.38 -33.32
C SER A 223 24.91 -42.07 -34.33
N ASN A 224 23.68 -41.86 -33.85
CA ASN A 224 22.50 -41.65 -34.69
C ASN A 224 22.18 -40.15 -34.85
N ASN A 225 22.90 -39.26 -34.15
CA ASN A 225 22.69 -37.80 -34.14
C ASN A 225 21.22 -37.37 -33.81
N ASN A 226 20.47 -38.19 -33.08
CA ASN A 226 19.01 -38.11 -33.02
C ASN A 226 18.46 -37.37 -31.77
N ALA A 227 19.21 -36.42 -31.21
CA ALA A 227 18.82 -35.74 -29.96
C ALA A 227 17.46 -35.00 -30.06
N GLN A 228 17.16 -34.40 -31.21
CA GLN A 228 15.86 -33.77 -31.48
C GLN A 228 14.72 -34.80 -31.52
N GLU A 229 14.97 -36.00 -32.08
CA GLU A 229 13.97 -37.08 -32.14
C GLU A 229 13.68 -37.66 -30.75
N ALA A 230 14.71 -37.78 -29.89
CA ALA A 230 14.54 -38.21 -28.51
C ALA A 230 13.72 -37.19 -27.67
N VAL A 231 13.97 -35.89 -27.82
CA VAL A 231 13.14 -34.84 -27.19
C VAL A 231 11.71 -34.88 -27.71
N ASN A 232 11.51 -35.02 -29.03
CA ASN A 232 10.18 -35.19 -29.62
C ASN A 232 9.47 -36.46 -29.12
N THR A 233 10.21 -37.54 -28.87
CA THR A 233 9.68 -38.80 -28.30
C THR A 233 9.25 -38.62 -26.85
N ALA A 234 10.03 -37.87 -26.04
CA ALA A 234 9.61 -37.49 -24.69
C ALA A 234 8.34 -36.61 -24.70
N GLU A 235 8.25 -35.63 -25.60
CA GLU A 235 7.03 -34.82 -25.78
C GLU A 235 5.86 -35.61 -26.38
N ALA A 236 6.09 -36.70 -27.11
CA ALA A 236 5.02 -37.62 -27.52
C ALA A 236 4.51 -38.43 -26.31
N ALA A 237 5.42 -38.93 -25.46
CA ALA A 237 5.09 -39.70 -24.26
C ALA A 237 4.41 -38.88 -23.15
N ALA A 238 4.66 -37.57 -23.10
CA ALA A 238 3.90 -36.58 -22.31
C ALA A 238 3.78 -36.92 -20.79
N LEU A 239 4.89 -37.32 -20.17
CA LEU A 239 4.90 -37.96 -18.85
C LEU A 239 4.92 -36.98 -17.66
N GLY A 240 5.27 -35.70 -17.88
CA GLY A 240 5.39 -34.70 -16.81
C GLY A 240 6.60 -34.91 -15.88
N VAL A 241 7.48 -35.86 -16.19
CA VAL A 241 8.66 -36.25 -15.39
C VAL A 241 9.86 -35.31 -15.60
N PHE A 242 10.92 -35.51 -14.83
CA PHE A 242 12.24 -34.92 -15.12
C PHE A 242 12.96 -35.71 -16.21
N VAL A 243 13.60 -34.99 -17.15
CA VAL A 243 14.36 -35.56 -18.26
C VAL A 243 15.74 -34.90 -18.34
N ASP A 244 16.78 -35.68 -18.07
CA ASP A 244 18.18 -35.32 -18.24
C ASP A 244 18.55 -35.30 -19.74
N CYS A 245 18.98 -34.14 -20.22
CA CYS A 245 19.39 -33.90 -21.61
C CYS A 245 20.90 -34.05 -21.86
N LEU A 246 21.63 -34.65 -20.92
CA LEU A 246 22.99 -35.19 -21.12
C LEU A 246 24.04 -34.14 -21.54
N GLY A 247 23.82 -32.87 -21.18
CA GLY A 247 24.64 -31.72 -21.58
C GLY A 247 24.44 -31.25 -23.03
N LEU A 248 23.52 -31.87 -23.78
CA LEU A 248 23.37 -31.67 -25.22
C LEU A 248 22.74 -30.31 -25.56
N THR A 249 23.14 -29.76 -26.71
CA THR A 249 22.43 -28.65 -27.35
C THR A 249 21.53 -29.19 -28.46
N VAL A 250 20.24 -28.87 -28.41
CA VAL A 250 19.21 -29.42 -29.31
C VAL A 250 18.38 -28.29 -29.91
N ASP A 251 18.34 -28.19 -31.24
CA ASP A 251 17.44 -27.29 -31.94
C ASP A 251 16.01 -27.86 -31.93
N MET A 252 15.02 -27.06 -31.54
CA MET A 252 13.59 -27.43 -31.54
C MET A 252 12.76 -26.51 -32.46
N GLY A 253 13.41 -25.83 -33.40
CA GLY A 253 12.78 -24.98 -34.41
C GLY A 253 12.18 -23.72 -33.80
N THR A 254 10.86 -23.68 -33.68
CA THR A 254 10.10 -22.47 -33.27
C THR A 254 9.26 -22.66 -32.00
N LYS A 255 9.33 -23.82 -31.34
CA LYS A 255 8.46 -24.14 -30.19
C LYS A 255 9.24 -24.85 -29.09
N TYR A 256 9.01 -24.40 -27.85
CA TYR A 256 9.52 -25.07 -26.66
C TYR A 256 8.79 -26.41 -26.40
N PRO A 257 9.51 -27.47 -26.02
CA PRO A 257 8.96 -28.58 -25.27
C PRO A 257 8.30 -28.10 -23.97
N THR A 258 7.15 -28.68 -23.61
CA THR A 258 6.29 -28.20 -22.50
C THR A 258 5.65 -29.32 -21.67
N LYS A 259 5.67 -30.58 -22.13
CA LYS A 259 4.99 -31.70 -21.46
C LYS A 259 5.87 -32.44 -20.46
N ASN A 260 7.17 -32.17 -20.43
CA ASN A 260 8.13 -32.72 -19.46
C ASN A 260 9.06 -31.64 -18.90
N LYS A 261 9.81 -31.97 -17.85
CA LYS A 261 10.71 -31.06 -17.12
C LYS A 261 12.17 -31.32 -17.52
N TYR A 262 12.68 -30.57 -18.48
CA TYR A 262 14.03 -30.77 -19.01
C TYR A 262 15.11 -30.14 -18.12
N THR A 263 16.22 -30.87 -17.93
CA THR A 263 17.40 -30.41 -17.18
C THR A 263 18.68 -30.76 -17.95
N ASN A 264 19.82 -30.19 -17.54
CA ASN A 264 21.16 -30.54 -18.04
C ASN A 264 21.28 -30.55 -19.58
N GLY A 265 21.05 -29.41 -20.23
CA GLY A 265 21.20 -29.26 -21.69
C GLY A 265 20.98 -27.81 -22.15
N LYS A 266 20.83 -27.59 -23.47
CA LYS A 266 20.46 -26.30 -24.08
C LYS A 266 19.46 -26.46 -25.24
N PHE A 267 18.36 -25.73 -25.25
CA PHE A 267 17.47 -25.65 -26.42
C PHE A 267 17.88 -24.49 -27.32
N THR A 268 17.95 -24.72 -28.64
CA THR A 268 17.93 -23.64 -29.63
C THR A 268 16.51 -23.46 -30.15
N ILE A 269 15.98 -22.24 -30.05
CA ILE A 269 14.64 -21.83 -30.50
C ILE A 269 14.78 -20.55 -31.33
N SER A 270 14.33 -20.58 -32.58
CA SER A 270 14.36 -19.44 -33.51
C SER A 270 15.74 -18.78 -33.59
N GLY A 271 16.81 -19.58 -33.58
CA GLY A 271 18.20 -19.13 -33.61
C GLY A 271 18.78 -18.64 -32.27
N LYS A 272 18.02 -18.66 -31.17
CA LYS A 272 18.50 -18.34 -29.81
C LYS A 272 18.69 -19.61 -28.99
N THR A 273 19.88 -19.80 -28.43
CA THR A 273 20.17 -20.91 -27.51
C THR A 273 19.93 -20.50 -26.05
N VAL A 274 19.20 -21.32 -25.29
CA VAL A 274 18.90 -21.13 -23.86
C VAL A 274 19.11 -22.43 -23.08
N ASP A 275 19.47 -22.34 -21.80
CA ASP A 275 19.72 -23.53 -20.97
C ASP A 275 18.42 -24.30 -20.65
N MET A 276 18.46 -25.62 -20.80
CA MET A 276 17.42 -26.53 -20.32
C MET A 276 17.57 -26.70 -18.81
N GLN A 277 16.92 -25.83 -18.03
CA GLN A 277 16.93 -25.93 -16.57
C GLN A 277 15.54 -25.68 -15.98
N TYR A 278 14.77 -26.75 -15.79
CA TYR A 278 13.74 -26.75 -14.74
C TYR A 278 14.44 -26.63 -13.38
N GLN A 279 14.47 -25.42 -12.81
CA GLN A 279 15.06 -25.19 -11.49
C GLN A 279 14.12 -25.69 -10.37
N PRO A 280 14.52 -26.68 -9.55
CA PRO A 280 13.77 -27.03 -8.35
C PRO A 280 13.89 -25.93 -7.28
N ILE A 281 12.93 -25.91 -6.37
CA ILE A 281 12.87 -24.95 -5.26
C ILE A 281 14.12 -25.11 -4.37
N ARG A 282 14.98 -24.09 -4.33
CA ARG A 282 16.19 -24.08 -3.51
C ARG A 282 15.88 -23.65 -2.07
N SER A 283 15.60 -24.62 -1.21
CA SER A 283 15.39 -24.38 0.23
C SER A 283 16.66 -23.89 0.93
N GLY A 284 16.58 -22.72 1.56
CA GLY A 284 17.65 -22.09 2.34
C GLY A 284 17.16 -20.77 2.93
N ILE A 285 17.97 -20.13 3.78
CA ILE A 285 17.62 -18.85 4.43
C ILE A 285 17.61 -17.69 3.42
N GLY A 286 16.44 -17.45 2.80
CA GLY A 286 16.12 -16.26 1.99
C GLY A 286 16.42 -16.36 0.49
N ARG A 287 15.59 -17.09 -0.28
CA ARG A 287 15.63 -17.11 -1.75
C ARG A 287 14.25 -17.29 -2.39
N PHE A 288 14.04 -16.66 -3.55
CA PHE A 288 13.34 -17.24 -4.71
C PHE A 288 13.72 -16.46 -5.97
N ILE A 289 14.08 -17.15 -7.06
CA ILE A 289 14.56 -16.54 -8.32
C ILE A 289 14.03 -17.36 -9.52
N THR A 290 13.29 -16.73 -10.45
CA THR A 290 12.85 -17.37 -11.71
C THR A 290 12.77 -16.37 -12.88
N GLY A 291 13.39 -16.69 -14.01
CA GLY A 291 13.30 -15.90 -15.26
C GLY A 291 14.60 -15.91 -16.06
N SER A 292 14.53 -15.61 -17.36
CA SER A 292 15.72 -15.54 -18.22
C SER A 292 16.61 -14.36 -17.79
N GLY A 293 17.89 -14.61 -17.50
CA GLY A 293 18.83 -13.59 -17.04
C GLY A 293 18.54 -13.00 -15.64
N ALA A 294 17.62 -13.57 -14.87
CA ALA A 294 17.28 -13.08 -13.54
C ALA A 294 18.46 -13.23 -12.56
N ALA A 295 18.87 -12.13 -11.92
CA ALA A 295 20.00 -12.05 -10.98
C ALA A 295 21.35 -12.61 -11.51
N ALA A 296 21.61 -12.49 -12.82
CA ALA A 296 22.71 -13.17 -13.51
C ALA A 296 24.12 -12.95 -12.90
N ASN A 297 24.41 -11.76 -12.38
CA ASN A 297 25.73 -11.41 -11.85
C ASN A 297 25.98 -11.81 -10.37
N LEU A 298 24.98 -12.35 -9.66
CA LEU A 298 24.98 -12.45 -8.20
C LEU A 298 25.73 -13.71 -7.68
N LYS A 299 27.06 -13.64 -7.58
CA LYS A 299 27.96 -14.78 -7.29
C LYS A 299 27.64 -15.50 -5.97
N SER A 300 27.41 -16.82 -6.02
CA SER A 300 26.80 -17.63 -4.95
C SER A 300 27.45 -17.62 -3.55
N ASN A 301 28.70 -17.13 -3.42
CA ASN A 301 29.56 -17.22 -2.24
C ASN A 301 29.93 -15.85 -1.63
N GLU A 302 29.52 -14.75 -2.23
CA GLU A 302 29.87 -13.37 -1.78
C GLU A 302 28.73 -12.71 -0.96
N TRP A 303 27.88 -13.52 -0.31
CA TRP A 303 26.56 -13.08 0.20
C TRP A 303 26.57 -12.80 1.71
N THR A 304 26.17 -11.58 2.09
CA THR A 304 26.01 -11.17 3.49
C THR A 304 24.71 -10.37 3.68
N GLY A 305 23.69 -10.96 4.33
CA GLY A 305 22.41 -10.30 4.66
C GLY A 305 21.20 -10.70 3.78
N ALA A 306 20.99 -12.00 3.51
CA ALA A 306 20.01 -12.47 2.52
C ALA A 306 18.52 -12.11 2.79
N GLY A 307 17.79 -11.79 1.72
CA GLY A 307 16.34 -11.52 1.75
C GLY A 307 15.75 -11.20 0.36
N LEU A 308 15.87 -12.11 -0.60
CA LEU A 308 15.38 -11.95 -1.99
C LEU A 308 13.87 -12.16 -2.16
N VAL A 309 13.30 -11.66 -3.27
CA VAL A 309 12.54 -12.48 -4.27
C VAL A 309 12.68 -11.84 -5.67
N VAL A 310 13.01 -12.63 -6.71
CA VAL A 310 13.22 -12.13 -8.10
C VAL A 310 12.41 -12.93 -9.12
N ILE A 311 11.50 -12.29 -9.87
CA ILE A 311 10.65 -12.95 -10.88
C ILE A 311 10.55 -12.06 -12.13
N GLY A 312 11.02 -12.54 -13.29
CA GLY A 312 10.92 -11.82 -14.57
C GLY A 312 12.15 -11.98 -15.46
N GLU A 313 12.03 -11.65 -16.75
CA GLU A 313 13.19 -11.52 -17.64
C GLU A 313 14.04 -10.32 -17.22
N GLY A 314 15.37 -10.48 -17.16
CA GLY A 314 16.31 -9.41 -16.81
C GLY A 314 16.17 -8.79 -15.41
N ALA A 315 15.30 -9.30 -14.54
CA ALA A 315 15.09 -8.78 -13.19
C ALA A 315 16.38 -8.93 -12.35
N MET A 316 16.83 -7.85 -11.70
CA MET A 316 18.14 -7.78 -11.02
C MET A 316 19.36 -8.21 -11.88
N ALA A 317 19.30 -8.12 -13.22
CA ALA A 317 20.35 -8.68 -14.09
C ALA A 317 21.78 -8.24 -13.74
N GLN A 318 21.99 -6.95 -13.44
CA GLN A 318 23.30 -6.40 -13.09
C GLN A 318 23.68 -6.50 -11.60
N MET A 319 22.88 -7.17 -10.76
CA MET A 319 23.04 -7.17 -9.31
C MET A 319 24.28 -7.94 -8.86
N GLU A 320 25.21 -7.24 -8.21
CA GLU A 320 26.44 -7.78 -7.63
C GLU A 320 26.27 -8.06 -6.13
N LYS A 321 25.45 -7.26 -5.42
CA LYS A 321 25.18 -7.42 -3.98
C LYS A 321 23.75 -7.03 -3.61
N CYS A 322 23.08 -7.79 -2.74
CA CYS A 322 21.72 -7.48 -2.30
C CYS A 322 21.43 -7.91 -0.85
N VAL A 323 20.74 -7.03 -0.11
CA VAL A 323 20.24 -7.26 1.26
C VAL A 323 18.77 -6.84 1.33
N SER A 324 17.86 -7.75 1.69
CA SER A 324 16.41 -7.48 1.76
C SER A 324 15.83 -6.77 0.51
N GLY A 325 15.83 -7.45 -0.64
CA GLY A 325 15.44 -6.89 -1.95
C GLY A 325 14.43 -7.74 -2.73
N ILE A 326 13.35 -7.12 -3.23
CA ILE A 326 12.31 -7.75 -4.06
C ILE A 326 12.30 -7.13 -5.46
N ALA A 327 12.21 -7.95 -6.52
CA ALA A 327 12.13 -7.51 -7.92
C ALA A 327 11.21 -8.43 -8.76
N ILE A 328 9.96 -8.02 -8.99
CA ILE A 328 8.93 -8.82 -9.69
C ILE A 328 8.45 -8.08 -10.93
N GLY A 329 9.04 -8.36 -12.10
CA GLY A 329 8.70 -7.74 -13.38
C GLY A 329 9.88 -7.76 -14.36
N ASP A 330 9.60 -7.58 -15.66
CA ASP A 330 10.62 -7.43 -16.69
C ASP A 330 11.60 -6.28 -16.33
N ARG A 331 12.89 -6.58 -16.23
CA ARG A 331 13.97 -5.66 -15.81
C ARG A 331 13.71 -4.89 -14.50
N ALA A 332 12.89 -5.41 -13.59
CA ALA A 332 12.75 -4.83 -12.25
C ALA A 332 14.13 -4.81 -11.55
N GLN A 333 14.59 -3.64 -11.10
CA GLN A 333 15.97 -3.40 -10.64
C GLN A 333 17.08 -3.85 -11.63
N GLY A 334 16.80 -3.85 -12.94
CA GLY A 334 17.68 -4.47 -13.95
C GLY A 334 19.10 -3.91 -14.04
N PHE A 335 19.31 -2.62 -13.75
CA PHE A 335 20.63 -1.95 -13.79
C PHE A 335 21.26 -1.74 -12.41
N SER A 336 20.53 -2.02 -11.31
CA SER A 336 21.04 -1.95 -9.93
C SER A 336 22.20 -2.93 -9.71
N LYS A 337 23.37 -2.44 -9.27
CA LYS A 337 24.49 -3.29 -8.85
C LYS A 337 24.46 -3.64 -7.36
N ILE A 338 24.03 -2.70 -6.52
CA ILE A 338 23.90 -2.88 -5.07
C ILE A 338 22.50 -2.45 -4.65
N SER A 339 21.84 -3.25 -3.82
CA SER A 339 20.51 -2.93 -3.30
C SER A 339 20.31 -3.30 -1.84
N ARG A 340 19.68 -2.41 -1.07
CA ARG A 340 19.34 -2.64 0.34
C ARG A 340 17.92 -2.16 0.66
N ASP A 341 17.13 -3.00 1.32
CA ASP A 341 15.78 -2.69 1.82
C ASP A 341 14.76 -2.27 0.71
N ASN A 342 14.98 -2.63 -0.56
CA ASN A 342 14.19 -2.12 -1.70
C ASN A 342 13.13 -3.14 -2.19
N ILE A 343 11.99 -2.64 -2.69
CA ILE A 343 10.90 -3.45 -3.25
C ILE A 343 10.52 -2.90 -4.63
N ALA A 344 10.71 -3.67 -5.70
CA ALA A 344 10.32 -3.34 -7.07
C ALA A 344 9.32 -4.36 -7.60
N ILE A 345 8.16 -3.91 -8.07
CA ILE A 345 7.09 -4.77 -8.62
C ILE A 345 6.51 -4.06 -9.85
N GLY A 346 6.62 -4.68 -11.02
CA GLY A 346 6.25 -4.11 -12.32
C GLY A 346 7.46 -3.93 -13.25
N PRO A 347 7.23 -3.90 -14.58
CA PRO A 347 8.30 -3.76 -15.56
C PRO A 347 9.05 -2.43 -15.41
N ASP A 348 10.39 -2.47 -15.53
CA ASP A 348 11.30 -1.32 -15.32
C ASP A 348 11.16 -0.60 -13.95
N SER A 349 10.51 -1.22 -12.95
CA SER A 349 10.38 -0.61 -11.62
C SER A 349 11.73 -0.56 -10.90
N LEU A 350 12.04 0.61 -10.31
CA LEU A 350 13.31 0.94 -9.66
C LEU A 350 14.58 0.54 -10.46
N ILE A 351 14.51 0.50 -11.80
CA ILE A 351 15.56 -0.10 -12.65
C ILE A 351 16.97 0.44 -12.39
N SER A 352 17.10 1.73 -12.05
CA SER A 352 18.36 2.45 -11.87
C SER A 352 18.72 2.77 -10.41
N VAL A 353 18.01 2.22 -9.41
CA VAL A 353 18.32 2.51 -8.00
C VAL A 353 19.66 1.87 -7.62
N GLN A 354 20.53 2.61 -6.93
CA GLN A 354 21.89 2.17 -6.64
C GLN A 354 22.25 2.50 -5.19
N ALA A 355 22.34 1.47 -4.35
CA ALA A 355 22.77 1.62 -2.97
C ALA A 355 24.28 1.89 -2.86
N GLU A 356 24.69 2.62 -1.83
CA GLU A 356 26.11 2.88 -1.54
C GLU A 356 26.80 1.68 -0.85
N THR A 357 26.05 0.92 -0.04
CA THR A 357 26.53 -0.27 0.68
C THR A 357 25.40 -1.29 0.84
N GLU A 358 25.76 -2.57 0.79
CA GLU A 358 24.86 -3.69 1.12
C GLU A 358 24.54 -3.75 2.62
N TRP A 359 25.45 -3.29 3.48
CA TRP A 359 25.35 -3.48 4.93
C TRP A 359 24.32 -2.55 5.58
N TYR A 360 23.75 -2.98 6.70
CA TYR A 360 22.94 -2.11 7.55
C TYR A 360 23.84 -1.08 8.25
N GLU A 361 23.95 0.11 7.67
CA GLU A 361 24.63 1.26 8.27
C GLU A 361 23.69 2.47 8.21
N GLN A 362 23.38 3.05 9.37
CA GLN A 362 22.37 4.11 9.49
C GLN A 362 22.83 5.45 8.88
N SER A 363 24.15 5.68 8.81
CA SER A 363 24.79 6.79 8.09
C SER A 363 24.80 6.64 6.56
N LYS A 364 24.46 5.45 6.03
CA LYS A 364 24.51 5.14 4.59
C LYS A 364 23.12 4.75 4.09
N MET A 365 22.32 5.77 3.80
CA MET A 365 20.92 5.58 3.36
C MET A 365 20.74 5.64 1.85
N ALA A 366 21.70 6.20 1.10
CA ALA A 366 21.60 6.42 -0.35
C ALA A 366 21.23 5.15 -1.12
N GLY A 367 20.16 5.21 -1.93
CA GLY A 367 19.66 4.11 -2.77
C GLY A 367 18.92 3.00 -2.02
N THR A 368 18.48 3.22 -0.77
CA THR A 368 17.90 2.17 0.09
C THR A 368 16.48 2.49 0.57
N ARG A 369 15.72 1.46 0.98
CA ARG A 369 14.37 1.60 1.56
C ARG A 369 13.32 2.17 0.61
N ASN A 370 13.47 1.94 -0.70
CA ASN A 370 12.54 2.42 -1.72
C ASN A 370 11.53 1.32 -2.10
N ILE A 371 10.26 1.69 -2.21
CA ILE A 371 9.17 0.84 -2.71
C ILE A 371 8.69 1.39 -4.05
N GLY A 372 8.67 0.56 -5.09
CA GLY A 372 8.15 0.81 -6.42
C GLY A 372 7.16 -0.28 -6.82
N ILE A 373 5.90 0.05 -7.07
CA ILE A 373 4.83 -0.91 -7.43
C ILE A 373 4.03 -0.37 -8.62
N GLY A 374 4.46 -0.72 -9.83
CA GLY A 374 3.86 -0.35 -11.12
C GLY A 374 4.91 -0.35 -12.24
N GLY A 375 4.46 -0.43 -13.50
CA GLY A 375 5.39 -0.28 -14.63
C GLY A 375 6.05 1.11 -14.62
N ASN A 376 7.37 1.19 -14.73
CA ASN A 376 8.20 2.38 -14.49
C ASN A 376 8.11 3.00 -13.07
N ALA A 377 7.50 2.34 -12.07
CA ALA A 377 7.41 2.91 -10.73
C ALA A 377 8.80 3.10 -10.12
N GLY A 378 9.13 4.35 -9.79
CA GLY A 378 10.44 4.77 -9.28
C GLY A 378 11.59 4.67 -10.30
N ARG A 379 11.33 4.54 -11.61
CA ARG A 379 12.36 4.26 -12.65
C ARG A 379 13.60 5.17 -12.56
N GLY A 380 13.39 6.46 -12.32
CA GLY A 380 14.46 7.47 -12.24
C GLY A 380 15.02 7.71 -10.84
N ILE A 381 14.67 6.94 -9.81
CA ILE A 381 15.37 6.99 -8.52
C ILE A 381 16.76 6.39 -8.70
N THR A 382 17.80 7.14 -8.30
CA THR A 382 19.20 6.70 -8.35
C THR A 382 19.74 6.49 -6.95
N SER A 383 20.05 7.57 -6.23
CA SER A 383 20.52 7.54 -4.83
C SER A 383 19.45 7.96 -3.81
N GLY A 384 18.22 8.25 -4.26
CA GLY A 384 17.09 8.53 -3.37
C GLY A 384 16.77 7.38 -2.41
N TYR A 385 16.16 7.69 -1.26
CA TYR A 385 15.96 6.71 -0.19
C TYR A 385 14.69 6.90 0.63
N SER A 386 14.19 5.82 1.23
CA SER A 386 12.95 5.83 2.05
C SER A 386 11.73 6.38 1.28
N ASN A 387 11.65 6.14 -0.03
CA ASN A 387 10.52 6.57 -0.87
C ASN A 387 9.51 5.44 -1.07
N VAL A 388 8.23 5.79 -1.25
CA VAL A 388 7.17 4.87 -1.68
C VAL A 388 6.55 5.40 -2.96
N ALA A 389 6.46 4.57 -4.00
CA ALA A 389 5.92 4.91 -5.32
C ALA A 389 5.05 3.78 -5.88
N ILE A 390 3.74 4.01 -5.99
CA ILE A 390 2.76 2.99 -6.38
C ILE A 390 1.90 3.55 -7.53
N GLY A 391 1.91 2.88 -8.69
CA GLY A 391 1.23 3.29 -9.93
C GLY A 391 2.17 3.27 -11.14
N ARG A 392 1.60 3.20 -12.36
CA ARG A 392 2.39 3.28 -13.61
C ARG A 392 3.04 4.66 -13.72
N ASN A 393 4.36 4.68 -13.96
CA ASN A 393 5.21 5.88 -13.97
C ASN A 393 5.26 6.67 -12.64
N ALA A 394 4.74 6.12 -11.53
CA ALA A 394 4.76 6.78 -10.22
C ALA A 394 6.19 7.03 -9.73
N GLY A 395 6.51 8.23 -9.25
CA GLY A 395 7.81 8.59 -8.69
C GLY A 395 8.97 8.58 -9.70
N GLN A 396 8.71 8.52 -11.00
CA GLN A 396 9.76 8.43 -12.03
C GLN A 396 10.72 9.62 -12.00
N GLY A 397 10.27 10.82 -11.59
CA GLY A 397 11.08 12.04 -11.56
C GLY A 397 11.94 12.23 -10.30
N LEU A 398 11.87 11.34 -9.30
CA LEU A 398 12.39 11.61 -7.94
C LEU A 398 13.93 11.73 -7.83
N GLY A 399 14.72 11.01 -8.65
CA GLY A 399 16.17 11.14 -8.68
C GLY A 399 16.86 10.82 -7.35
N THR A 400 17.30 11.87 -6.66
CA THR A 400 18.00 11.82 -5.36
C THR A 400 17.09 12.18 -4.17
N GLY A 401 15.78 12.33 -4.39
CA GLY A 401 14.79 12.68 -3.36
C GLY A 401 14.61 11.60 -2.30
N TYR A 402 14.16 11.98 -1.11
CA TYR A 402 14.03 11.05 0.02
C TYR A 402 12.82 11.31 0.93
N SER A 403 12.34 10.26 1.59
CA SER A 403 11.16 10.29 2.49
C SER A 403 9.86 10.78 1.82
N ASN A 404 9.64 10.41 0.56
CA ASN A 404 8.42 10.72 -0.20
C ASN A 404 7.45 9.53 -0.24
N VAL A 405 6.14 9.80 -0.37
CA VAL A 405 5.09 8.79 -0.54
C VAL A 405 4.23 9.22 -1.71
N VAL A 406 4.10 8.36 -2.73
CA VAL A 406 3.58 8.68 -4.07
C VAL A 406 2.61 7.55 -4.50
N LEU A 407 1.33 7.87 -4.73
CA LEU A 407 0.28 6.88 -5.01
C LEU A 407 -0.64 7.31 -6.16
N GLY A 408 -0.30 6.88 -7.39
CA GLY A 408 -1.16 7.02 -8.56
C GLY A 408 -0.41 6.92 -9.89
N GLY A 409 -1.15 6.71 -10.99
CA GLY A 409 -0.59 6.75 -12.34
C GLY A 409 -0.05 8.14 -12.70
N GLY A 410 1.18 8.22 -13.18
CA GLY A 410 1.87 9.47 -13.58
C GLY A 410 2.34 10.37 -12.41
N ALA A 411 2.05 9.99 -11.17
CA ALA A 411 2.32 10.78 -9.97
C ALA A 411 3.82 11.09 -9.80
N LEU A 412 4.21 12.38 -9.75
CA LEU A 412 5.63 12.81 -9.78
C LEU A 412 6.45 12.13 -10.90
N GLY A 413 5.84 11.92 -12.07
CA GLY A 413 6.53 11.36 -13.24
C GLY A 413 7.64 12.25 -13.79
N GLY A 414 7.51 13.57 -13.64
CA GLY A 414 8.38 14.57 -14.29
C GLY A 414 8.13 14.66 -15.80
N THR A 415 9.03 15.34 -16.53
CA THR A 415 9.10 15.20 -17.99
C THR A 415 10.18 14.18 -18.32
N ALA A 416 9.81 13.16 -19.10
CA ALA A 416 10.71 12.11 -19.55
C ALA A 416 10.63 11.93 -21.07
N PRO A 417 11.05 12.93 -21.87
CA PRO A 417 11.13 12.78 -23.32
C PRO A 417 12.19 11.75 -23.69
N VAL A 418 12.12 11.23 -24.92
CA VAL A 418 13.27 10.57 -25.52
C VAL A 418 14.31 11.63 -25.89
N GLY A 419 15.50 11.52 -25.29
CA GLY A 419 16.60 12.45 -25.53
C GLY A 419 17.25 12.28 -26.91
N LEU A 420 18.21 13.15 -27.24
CA LEU A 420 19.00 13.06 -28.47
C LEU A 420 19.88 11.78 -28.54
N THR A 421 19.98 11.03 -27.43
CA THR A 421 20.55 9.69 -27.35
C THR A 421 19.67 8.60 -27.97
N GLY A 422 18.34 8.74 -27.87
CA GLY A 422 17.38 7.66 -28.12
C GLY A 422 16.83 6.98 -26.85
N ASP A 423 17.33 7.34 -25.66
CA ASP A 423 16.86 6.81 -24.37
C ASP A 423 15.83 7.73 -23.69
N ILE A 424 15.04 7.16 -22.77
CA ILE A 424 14.10 7.91 -21.91
C ILE A 424 14.89 8.63 -20.81
N GLU A 425 15.14 9.92 -21.03
CA GLU A 425 15.91 10.82 -20.15
C GLU A 425 14.98 11.60 -19.21
N VAL A 426 15.27 11.62 -17.91
CA VAL A 426 14.49 12.42 -16.93
C VAL A 426 14.97 13.86 -16.96
N PHE A 427 14.48 14.63 -17.94
CA PHE A 427 15.03 15.93 -18.28
C PHE A 427 14.81 17.00 -17.18
N TRP A 428 13.61 17.05 -16.60
CA TRP A 428 13.26 17.97 -15.52
C TRP A 428 13.02 17.20 -14.21
N PRO A 429 14.08 16.87 -13.44
CA PRO A 429 13.97 16.05 -12.24
C PRO A 429 13.21 16.77 -11.11
N SER A 430 12.35 16.04 -10.42
CA SER A 430 11.58 16.55 -9.27
C SER A 430 12.27 16.15 -7.96
N LYS A 431 13.39 16.81 -7.69
CA LYS A 431 14.13 16.66 -6.42
C LYS A 431 13.23 17.16 -5.28
N THR A 432 12.62 16.23 -4.56
CA THR A 432 11.68 16.48 -3.45
C THR A 432 12.12 15.69 -2.22
N SER A 433 11.90 16.28 -1.04
CA SER A 433 12.19 15.67 0.25
C SER A 433 11.04 15.98 1.20
N LYS A 434 10.60 14.99 1.98
CA LYS A 434 9.54 15.09 3.00
C LYS A 434 8.33 15.98 2.62
N THR A 435 7.27 15.58 1.91
CA THR A 435 6.70 14.30 1.45
C THR A 435 5.48 14.68 0.59
N VAL A 436 5.13 13.98 -0.52
CA VAL A 436 3.75 13.86 -1.11
C VAL A 436 3.71 13.18 -2.49
N ALA A 437 2.57 12.55 -2.85
CA ALA A 437 1.88 12.59 -4.17
C ALA A 437 0.72 11.58 -4.31
N ILE A 438 -0.31 11.95 -5.07
CA ILE A 438 -1.61 11.24 -5.23
C ILE A 438 -1.74 10.79 -6.73
N GLY A 439 -2.90 10.78 -7.42
CA GLY A 439 -3.06 10.18 -8.77
C GLY A 439 -3.76 11.00 -9.86
N GLN A 440 -3.69 10.50 -11.10
CA GLN A 440 -4.22 11.04 -12.37
C GLN A 440 -3.71 12.44 -12.83
N SER A 441 -3.64 13.47 -11.98
CA SER A 441 -2.94 14.71 -12.34
C SER A 441 -2.30 15.34 -11.12
N VAL A 442 -1.04 14.97 -10.87
CA VAL A 442 -0.22 15.47 -9.77
C VAL A 442 1.03 16.14 -10.33
N LEU A 443 1.22 17.43 -10.04
CA LEU A 443 2.44 18.19 -10.30
C LEU A 443 3.09 17.84 -11.65
N ALA A 444 2.52 18.33 -12.77
CA ALA A 444 3.13 18.15 -14.07
C ALA A 444 4.36 19.07 -14.20
N GLN A 445 5.47 18.59 -13.59
CA GLN A 445 6.79 19.21 -13.38
C GLN A 445 6.78 20.28 -12.26
N TYR A 446 7.81 20.31 -11.37
CA TYR A 446 8.40 21.51 -10.69
C TYR A 446 9.38 21.20 -9.53
N GLN A 447 9.96 22.23 -8.87
CA GLN A 447 11.13 22.17 -7.95
C GLN A 447 11.14 23.15 -6.75
N ASN A 448 11.98 22.81 -5.75
CA ASN A 448 12.33 23.43 -4.45
C ASN A 448 11.33 23.22 -3.29
N GLN A 449 11.83 23.24 -2.03
CA GLN A 449 11.35 22.47 -0.86
C GLN A 449 11.40 23.30 0.45
N GLU A 450 10.84 22.96 1.63
CA GLU A 450 10.09 21.77 2.11
C GLU A 450 8.90 22.20 3.02
N ALA A 451 7.63 22.00 2.60
CA ALA A 451 6.58 21.33 3.40
C ALA A 451 5.25 21.09 2.64
N GLN A 452 5.12 19.89 2.06
CA GLN A 452 3.92 19.02 1.91
C GLN A 452 2.56 19.60 1.43
N VAL A 453 1.90 18.93 0.48
CA VAL A 453 1.66 19.42 -0.91
C VAL A 453 0.40 18.77 -1.54
N VAL A 454 0.21 17.44 -1.38
CA VAL A 454 -0.95 16.56 -1.71
C VAL A 454 -1.45 16.59 -3.18
N ILE A 455 -2.57 15.88 -3.41
CA ILE A 455 -3.61 15.94 -4.46
C ILE A 455 -3.29 15.48 -5.88
N GLY A 456 -4.38 15.22 -6.63
CA GLY A 456 -4.35 14.53 -7.89
C GLY A 456 -5.69 14.44 -8.62
N GLY A 457 -5.70 14.95 -9.86
CA GLY A 457 -6.81 14.86 -10.83
C GLY A 457 -7.02 16.15 -11.64
N ASP A 458 -7.09 17.35 -11.06
CA ASP A 458 -7.26 17.67 -9.63
C ASP A 458 -5.97 17.84 -8.80
N ALA A 459 -4.98 18.52 -9.40
CA ALA A 459 -3.94 19.36 -8.75
C ALA A 459 -2.63 18.73 -8.23
N ALA A 460 -1.56 19.49 -7.96
CA ALA A 460 -1.33 20.91 -8.23
C ALA A 460 -0.97 21.15 -9.71
N LYS A 461 -1.90 21.74 -10.46
CA LYS A 461 -1.94 21.81 -11.93
C LYS A 461 -1.82 23.27 -12.41
N ASN A 462 -0.65 23.92 -12.49
CA ASN A 462 0.73 23.47 -12.25
C ASN A 462 1.59 24.65 -11.70
N ALA A 463 1.92 24.65 -10.40
CA ALA A 463 2.41 25.84 -9.66
C ALA A 463 3.91 25.86 -9.33
N LYS A 464 4.50 27.02 -8.99
CA LYS A 464 5.95 27.26 -9.14
C LYS A 464 6.70 28.04 -8.06
N ALA A 465 7.66 27.33 -7.45
CA ALA A 465 8.53 27.81 -6.38
C ALA A 465 7.74 28.29 -5.14
N VAL A 466 6.74 27.48 -4.79
CA VAL A 466 5.88 27.61 -3.61
C VAL A 466 6.53 26.92 -2.41
N ASP A 467 6.56 27.61 -1.27
CA ASP A 467 6.59 27.00 0.05
C ASP A 467 5.86 27.98 1.00
N LYS A 468 4.90 27.59 1.86
CA LYS A 468 4.44 26.25 2.23
C LYS A 468 3.01 25.98 1.78
N THR A 469 2.74 24.70 1.60
CA THR A 469 1.59 24.07 0.92
C THR A 469 0.69 23.31 1.91
N THR A 470 -0.51 22.79 1.61
CA THR A 470 -1.55 23.12 0.60
C THR A 470 -1.37 22.65 -0.85
N VAL A 471 -2.02 21.59 -1.34
CA VAL A 471 -3.32 20.89 -1.08
C VAL A 471 -4.57 21.61 -1.59
N ILE A 472 -5.10 21.27 -2.79
CA ILE A 472 -6.37 21.69 -3.46
C ILE A 472 -6.94 20.61 -4.42
N GLY A 473 -8.26 20.48 -4.67
CA GLY A 473 -8.81 19.69 -5.81
C GLY A 473 -10.35 19.65 -5.87
N SER A 474 -11.05 19.65 -7.02
CA SER A 474 -10.67 19.95 -8.41
C SER A 474 -10.39 21.45 -8.64
N ALA A 475 -9.71 21.89 -9.71
CA ALA A 475 -9.11 21.14 -10.81
C ALA A 475 -7.55 21.06 -10.87
N ALA A 476 -6.73 21.55 -9.94
CA ALA A 476 -6.76 22.81 -9.20
C ALA A 476 -5.33 23.38 -9.12
N MET A 477 -5.15 24.60 -8.61
CA MET A 477 -4.05 25.51 -8.99
C MET A 477 -4.02 25.85 -10.49
N GLU A 478 -5.16 25.74 -11.20
CA GLU A 478 -5.33 25.89 -12.66
C GLU A 478 -5.59 27.36 -13.08
N ASN A 479 -4.69 28.32 -13.00
CA ASN A 479 -3.25 28.25 -13.27
C ASN A 479 -2.61 29.42 -12.49
N LEU A 480 -2.12 29.15 -11.29
CA LEU A 480 -1.30 30.11 -10.56
C LEU A 480 0.05 30.25 -11.28
N GLU A 481 0.65 31.44 -11.32
CA GLU A 481 1.99 31.68 -11.91
C GLU A 481 2.11 31.32 -13.42
N ARG A 482 1.07 31.61 -14.20
CA ARG A 482 0.96 31.37 -15.67
C ARG A 482 2.16 31.87 -16.50
N ASN A 483 2.79 32.94 -16.02
CA ASN A 483 3.92 33.63 -16.61
C ASN A 483 5.26 32.95 -16.31
N ARG A 484 5.31 31.95 -15.43
CA ARG A 484 6.53 31.30 -14.95
C ARG A 484 6.79 29.99 -15.70
N ALA A 485 8.05 29.75 -16.06
CA ALA A 485 8.49 28.72 -16.99
C ALA A 485 9.20 27.52 -16.34
N PRO A 486 9.17 26.31 -16.95
CA PRO A 486 9.61 25.03 -16.38
C PRO A 486 10.90 24.95 -15.55
N ASN A 487 11.87 25.81 -15.83
CA ASN A 487 13.18 25.92 -15.18
C ASN A 487 13.24 26.92 -14.00
N GLY A 488 12.17 27.68 -13.75
CA GLY A 488 12.06 28.71 -12.70
C GLY A 488 12.05 30.15 -13.22
N GLY A 489 12.35 30.37 -14.50
CA GLY A 489 12.29 31.67 -15.18
C GLY A 489 10.90 32.08 -15.65
N ASP A 490 10.82 32.95 -16.65
CA ASP A 490 9.58 33.44 -17.27
C ASP A 490 9.29 32.74 -18.61
N VAL A 491 8.01 32.58 -18.95
CA VAL A 491 7.54 32.12 -20.27
C VAL A 491 7.56 33.30 -21.23
N LEU A 492 8.50 33.32 -22.16
CA LEU A 492 8.55 34.34 -23.21
C LEU A 492 7.62 33.97 -24.36
N TRP A 493 7.61 32.70 -24.77
CA TRP A 493 6.80 32.24 -25.90
C TRP A 493 6.55 30.73 -25.87
N THR A 494 5.40 30.31 -26.41
CA THR A 494 5.04 28.91 -26.68
C THR A 494 4.25 28.84 -27.99
N GLY A 495 4.58 27.91 -28.89
CA GLY A 495 3.90 27.81 -30.19
C GLY A 495 4.52 26.77 -31.13
N THR A 496 4.58 27.11 -32.42
CA THR A 496 5.35 26.36 -33.44
C THR A 496 5.93 27.34 -34.45
N GLU A 497 7.24 27.45 -34.48
CA GLU A 497 8.01 28.20 -35.47
C GLU A 497 8.79 27.17 -36.29
N SER A 498 8.53 27.11 -37.60
CA SER A 498 9.18 26.17 -38.51
C SER A 498 10.53 26.69 -38.96
N GLY A 499 11.51 25.80 -39.06
CA GLY A 499 12.87 26.16 -39.45
C GLY A 499 13.69 24.96 -39.93
N THR A 500 15.00 25.12 -39.92
CA THR A 500 15.97 24.09 -40.31
C THR A 500 17.01 23.89 -39.23
N TYR A 501 17.73 22.76 -39.29
CA TYR A 501 18.93 22.55 -38.50
C TYR A 501 20.06 21.99 -39.34
N THR A 502 21.28 22.28 -38.88
CA THR A 502 22.51 21.57 -39.28
C THR A 502 23.20 21.08 -38.01
N GLN A 503 23.64 19.83 -38.00
CA GLN A 503 24.48 19.29 -36.94
C GLN A 503 25.88 19.03 -37.48
N SER A 504 26.89 19.49 -36.73
CA SER A 504 28.31 19.22 -36.98
C SER A 504 28.95 18.71 -35.69
N GLY A 505 29.36 17.45 -35.67
CA GLY A 505 29.78 16.75 -34.47
C GLY A 505 28.72 16.83 -33.37
N ASN A 506 29.07 17.39 -32.22
CA ASN A 506 28.19 17.55 -31.06
C ASN A 506 27.40 18.88 -31.04
N THR A 507 27.56 19.77 -32.04
CA THR A 507 26.85 21.05 -32.09
C THR A 507 25.70 21.00 -33.09
N ILE A 508 24.49 21.32 -32.65
CA ILE A 508 23.33 21.56 -33.52
C ILE A 508 23.11 23.07 -33.63
N THR A 509 23.13 23.59 -34.85
CA THR A 509 22.70 24.95 -35.19
C THR A 509 21.29 24.88 -35.75
N LEU A 510 20.36 25.66 -35.19
CA LEU A 510 18.99 25.79 -35.69
C LEU A 510 18.76 27.20 -36.24
N THR A 511 17.94 27.30 -37.29
CA THR A 511 17.63 28.55 -38.00
C THR A 511 16.13 28.71 -38.14
N PHE A 512 15.59 29.86 -37.72
CA PHE A 512 14.16 30.19 -37.73
C PHE A 512 13.92 31.62 -38.25
N SER A 513 12.71 31.90 -38.74
CA SER A 513 12.30 33.25 -39.16
C SER A 513 12.15 34.22 -37.98
N ASN A 514 11.76 33.73 -36.81
CA ASN A 514 11.70 34.49 -35.56
C ASN A 514 12.19 33.60 -34.40
N LEU A 515 13.16 34.06 -33.63
CA LEU A 515 13.68 33.35 -32.45
C LEU A 515 12.80 33.51 -31.19
N GLN A 516 11.71 34.28 -31.26
CA GLN A 516 10.69 34.41 -30.21
C GLN A 516 11.28 34.81 -28.84
N GLY A 517 12.35 35.62 -28.87
CA GLY A 517 13.07 36.11 -27.69
C GLY A 517 14.18 35.20 -27.15
N ALA A 518 14.53 34.09 -27.83
CA ALA A 518 15.60 33.19 -27.40
C ALA A 518 16.98 33.88 -27.40
N LYS A 519 17.81 33.55 -26.40
CA LYS A 519 19.15 34.11 -26.15
C LYS A 519 20.07 33.02 -25.60
N ALA A 520 21.38 33.26 -25.54
CA ALA A 520 22.29 32.39 -24.81
C ALA A 520 21.83 32.22 -23.34
N THR A 521 22.01 31.03 -22.76
CA THR A 521 21.52 30.60 -21.42
C THR A 521 19.99 30.53 -21.25
N TYR A 522 19.20 30.79 -22.31
CA TYR A 522 17.77 30.52 -22.30
C TYR A 522 17.48 29.07 -22.71
N TRP A 523 16.29 28.61 -22.34
CA TRP A 523 15.85 27.25 -22.56
C TRP A 523 14.81 27.19 -23.68
N VAL A 524 15.06 26.34 -24.68
CA VAL A 524 14.21 26.20 -25.86
C VAL A 524 13.74 24.77 -26.05
N GLY A 525 12.55 24.62 -26.61
CA GLY A 525 12.00 23.31 -26.99
C GLY A 525 12.20 23.08 -28.47
N ILE A 526 13.02 22.09 -28.84
CA ILE A 526 13.27 21.74 -30.24
C ILE A 526 12.63 20.40 -30.60
N ARG A 527 12.18 20.28 -31.85
CA ARG A 527 11.84 19.00 -32.49
C ARG A 527 12.57 18.94 -33.82
N LEU A 528 13.26 17.84 -34.10
CA LEU A 528 13.97 17.64 -35.37
C LEU A 528 13.12 16.69 -36.21
N THR A 529 12.47 17.21 -37.25
CA THR A 529 11.39 16.50 -37.96
C THR A 529 11.87 15.66 -39.13
N SER A 530 13.13 15.83 -39.57
CA SER A 530 13.78 15.03 -40.62
C SER A 530 15.30 14.97 -40.42
N GLY A 531 16.03 14.22 -41.26
CA GLY A 531 17.49 14.06 -41.17
C GLY A 531 17.94 13.00 -40.15
N ALA A 532 19.25 12.72 -40.07
CA ALA A 532 19.77 11.60 -39.27
C ALA A 532 19.75 11.84 -37.74
N ALA A 533 19.39 13.06 -37.31
CA ALA A 533 19.18 13.43 -35.92
C ALA A 533 17.69 13.61 -35.56
N GLN A 534 16.77 13.09 -36.40
CA GLN A 534 15.33 13.17 -36.17
C GLN A 534 14.93 12.72 -34.74
N THR A 535 14.15 13.53 -34.04
CA THR A 535 13.70 13.27 -32.67
C THR A 535 12.72 12.09 -32.64
N LEU A 536 12.97 11.11 -31.78
CA LEU A 536 12.19 9.87 -31.71
C LEU A 536 10.70 10.16 -31.42
N GLN A 537 9.80 9.40 -32.05
CA GLN A 537 8.34 9.48 -31.87
C GLN A 537 7.70 10.87 -32.06
N GLY A 538 8.44 11.88 -32.54
CA GLY A 538 7.97 13.26 -32.63
C GLY A 538 8.03 14.04 -31.31
N ASP A 539 8.84 13.61 -30.35
CA ASP A 539 9.04 14.32 -29.08
C ASP A 539 9.58 15.75 -29.26
N VAL A 540 9.42 16.55 -28.20
CA VAL A 540 10.01 17.89 -28.08
C VAL A 540 11.09 17.84 -27.01
N VAL A 541 12.34 17.99 -27.43
CA VAL A 541 13.52 17.95 -26.55
C VAL A 541 13.80 19.34 -26.01
N PRO A 542 13.82 19.55 -24.68
CA PRO A 542 14.32 20.79 -24.09
C PRO A 542 15.85 20.85 -24.22
N VAL A 543 16.40 22.00 -24.61
CA VAL A 543 17.85 22.22 -24.70
C VAL A 543 18.20 23.65 -24.28
N GLU A 544 19.40 23.82 -23.72
CA GLU A 544 19.96 25.14 -23.41
C GLU A 544 20.63 25.74 -24.65
N VAL A 545 20.37 27.03 -24.89
CA VAL A 545 20.98 27.78 -25.99
C VAL A 545 22.40 28.22 -25.60
N VAL A 546 23.38 27.69 -26.32
CA VAL A 546 24.82 28.02 -26.16
C VAL A 546 25.13 29.40 -26.73
N SER A 547 24.58 29.72 -27.90
CA SER A 547 24.65 31.07 -28.50
C SER A 547 23.41 31.37 -29.35
N ALA A 548 23.12 32.66 -29.54
CA ALA A 548 22.02 33.15 -30.36
C ALA A 548 22.47 34.32 -31.24
N THR A 549 21.84 34.47 -32.41
CA THR A 549 21.92 35.64 -33.29
C THR A 549 20.49 36.23 -33.45
N ASP A 550 20.18 36.92 -34.55
CA ASP A 550 18.82 37.37 -34.86
C ASP A 550 17.91 36.23 -35.39
N THR A 551 18.51 35.21 -36.03
CA THR A 551 17.78 34.13 -36.74
C THR A 551 18.29 32.72 -36.44
N THR A 552 19.43 32.57 -35.78
CA THR A 552 20.01 31.26 -35.44
C THR A 552 20.28 31.11 -33.94
N ILE A 553 20.19 29.86 -33.48
CA ILE A 553 20.61 29.43 -32.13
C ILE A 553 21.46 28.17 -32.22
N THR A 554 22.43 28.02 -31.32
CA THR A 554 23.25 26.79 -31.21
C THR A 554 22.99 26.07 -29.90
N VAL A 555 22.97 24.74 -29.95
CA VAL A 555 22.68 23.85 -28.81
C VAL A 555 23.58 22.61 -28.86
N ASN A 556 23.82 21.99 -27.70
CA ASN A 556 24.68 20.81 -27.59
C ASN A 556 23.89 19.51 -27.79
N SER A 557 24.54 18.52 -28.42
CA SER A 557 24.07 17.15 -28.59
C SER A 557 25.03 16.17 -27.91
N PRO A 558 24.54 15.14 -27.19
CA PRO A 558 25.37 14.06 -26.66
C PRO A 558 25.90 13.12 -27.77
N LYS A 559 25.27 13.11 -28.95
CA LYS A 559 25.55 12.18 -30.04
C LYS A 559 26.21 12.91 -31.21
N SER A 560 27.47 12.60 -31.50
CA SER A 560 28.20 13.16 -32.63
C SER A 560 27.59 12.71 -33.97
N LEU A 561 27.15 13.67 -34.80
CA LEU A 561 26.61 13.43 -36.15
C LEU A 561 26.99 14.59 -37.08
N ASN A 562 27.02 14.33 -38.39
CA ASN A 562 27.10 15.35 -39.43
C ASN A 562 25.87 15.19 -40.33
N THR A 563 24.85 16.04 -40.16
CA THR A 563 23.55 15.90 -40.85
C THR A 563 22.78 17.23 -40.87
N SER A 564 21.67 17.27 -41.60
CA SER A 564 20.78 18.43 -41.64
C SER A 564 19.34 18.00 -41.88
N GLY A 565 18.40 18.90 -41.61
CA GLY A 565 16.98 18.64 -41.81
C GLY A 565 16.09 19.80 -41.38
N SER A 566 14.81 19.51 -41.23
CA SER A 566 13.78 20.43 -40.77
C SER A 566 13.68 20.39 -39.24
N ALA A 567 13.35 21.54 -38.64
CA ALA A 567 13.18 21.70 -37.20
C ALA A 567 11.93 22.52 -36.86
N GLU A 568 11.42 22.34 -35.65
CA GLU A 568 10.42 23.21 -35.04
C GLU A 568 10.96 23.76 -33.70
N LEU A 569 10.82 25.06 -33.48
CA LEU A 569 10.93 25.70 -32.16
C LEU A 569 9.54 25.74 -31.52
N LYS A 570 9.44 25.30 -30.26
CA LYS A 570 8.15 25.01 -29.58
C LYS A 570 7.89 25.89 -28.36
N PHE A 571 8.95 26.32 -27.66
CA PHE A 571 8.88 27.23 -26.53
C PHE A 571 10.21 27.97 -26.33
N VAL A 572 10.15 29.11 -25.65
CA VAL A 572 11.29 29.91 -25.18
C VAL A 572 11.06 30.33 -23.73
N TYR A 573 12.00 29.99 -22.86
CA TYR A 573 11.97 30.26 -21.42
C TYR A 573 13.24 31.00 -20.98
N SER A 574 13.10 32.07 -20.18
CA SER A 574 14.27 32.74 -19.58
C SER A 574 14.87 31.92 -18.43
N THR A 575 16.01 32.36 -17.90
CA THR A 575 16.73 31.69 -16.81
C THR A 575 16.26 32.11 -15.41
N THR A 576 15.57 33.26 -15.27
CA THR A 576 15.14 33.86 -13.99
C THR A 576 13.83 34.64 -14.16
N SER A 577 13.13 34.91 -13.05
CA SER A 577 11.84 35.62 -12.99
C SER A 577 11.83 36.62 -11.83
N SER A 578 11.06 37.70 -11.94
CA SER A 578 10.94 38.79 -10.97
C SER A 578 9.57 38.88 -10.26
N ALA A 579 8.66 37.94 -10.54
CA ALA A 579 7.30 37.95 -9.96
C ALA A 579 7.30 37.76 -8.43
N ALA A 580 6.29 38.33 -7.76
CA ALA A 580 6.02 38.06 -6.35
C ALA A 580 5.69 36.57 -6.14
N LYS A 581 6.12 36.03 -5.00
CA LYS A 581 5.91 34.62 -4.64
C LYS A 581 4.54 34.41 -4.00
N ASN A 582 4.02 33.20 -4.17
CA ASN A 582 2.88 32.70 -3.42
C ASN A 582 3.38 31.96 -2.16
N GLU A 583 3.02 32.46 -0.97
CA GLU A 583 3.59 32.02 0.31
C GLU A 583 2.47 31.74 1.33
N GLU A 584 2.61 30.67 2.13
CA GLU A 584 1.70 30.25 3.21
C GLU A 584 0.19 30.27 2.86
N LEU A 585 -0.27 29.27 2.08
CA LEU A 585 -1.66 29.17 1.61
C LEU A 585 -2.42 27.99 2.23
N THR A 586 -3.76 27.99 2.14
CA THR A 586 -4.67 26.85 2.42
C THR A 586 -5.90 26.92 1.52
N VAL A 587 -6.17 25.93 0.66
CA VAL A 587 -7.17 26.09 -0.44
C VAL A 587 -7.81 24.76 -0.88
N ILE A 588 -9.13 24.46 -0.79
CA ILE A 588 -9.67 23.22 -1.41
C ILE A 588 -11.05 23.37 -2.10
N GLY A 589 -11.05 23.21 -3.44
CA GLY A 589 -12.15 22.74 -4.29
C GLY A 589 -13.29 23.75 -4.59
N ALA A 590 -14.01 23.72 -5.72
CA ALA A 590 -13.88 22.90 -6.95
C ALA A 590 -13.56 23.74 -8.21
N ASN A 591 -13.58 25.08 -8.09
CA ASN A 591 -13.02 26.08 -9.01
C ASN A 591 -12.35 27.23 -8.21
N ALA A 592 -11.84 26.95 -7.01
CA ALA A 592 -11.34 27.98 -6.11
C ALA A 592 -10.06 28.64 -6.65
N MET A 593 -9.95 29.97 -6.51
CA MET A 593 -8.84 30.79 -7.03
C MET A 593 -8.53 30.63 -8.53
N ASN A 594 -9.52 30.27 -9.37
CA ASN A 594 -9.34 30.02 -10.81
C ASN A 594 -8.76 31.22 -11.60
N SER A 595 -8.93 32.46 -11.12
CA SER A 595 -8.40 33.69 -11.76
C SER A 595 -7.28 34.38 -10.98
N ALA A 596 -6.84 33.84 -9.84
CA ALA A 596 -5.85 34.51 -8.99
C ALA A 596 -4.45 34.48 -9.61
N LEU A 597 -3.72 35.60 -9.51
CA LEU A 597 -2.32 35.71 -9.94
C LEU A 597 -1.35 35.74 -8.76
N ALA A 598 -1.79 36.26 -7.61
CA ALA A 598 -1.05 36.25 -6.36
C ALA A 598 -1.97 35.92 -5.17
N ALA A 599 -1.45 35.16 -4.22
CA ALA A 599 -2.04 34.99 -2.91
C ALA A 599 -0.92 34.78 -1.87
N ALA A 600 -1.07 35.35 -0.67
CA ALA A 600 -0.11 35.16 0.41
C ALA A 600 -0.77 35.19 1.79
N TYR A 601 -0.38 34.27 2.69
CA TYR A 601 -0.90 34.15 4.07
C TYR A 601 -2.43 33.98 4.14
N SER A 602 -3.02 33.20 3.20
CA SER A 602 -4.46 33.19 2.91
C SER A 602 -5.11 31.79 2.92
N THR A 603 -6.35 31.71 3.40
CA THR A 603 -7.14 30.47 3.58
C THR A 603 -8.48 30.53 2.82
N ILE A 604 -8.70 29.65 1.84
CA ILE A 604 -9.80 29.68 0.86
C ILE A 604 -10.50 28.31 0.75
N ILE A 605 -11.64 28.12 1.39
CA ILE A 605 -12.29 26.80 1.52
C ILE A 605 -13.75 26.87 1.03
N GLY A 606 -14.02 26.43 -0.21
CA GLY A 606 -15.39 26.31 -0.71
C GLY A 606 -15.54 26.41 -2.22
N ALA A 607 -16.56 25.75 -2.77
CA ALA A 607 -16.84 25.75 -4.21
C ALA A 607 -17.04 27.18 -4.74
N ASP A 608 -16.30 27.54 -5.79
CA ASP A 608 -16.24 28.90 -6.36
C ASP A 608 -15.78 30.03 -5.40
N ALA A 609 -15.26 29.72 -4.20
CA ALA A 609 -14.61 30.72 -3.35
C ALA A 609 -13.40 31.31 -4.08
N ALA A 610 -13.21 32.64 -4.01
CA ALA A 610 -12.12 33.35 -4.67
C ALA A 610 -11.98 33.14 -6.21
N ARG A 611 -13.02 32.62 -6.89
CA ARG A 611 -12.93 32.12 -8.28
C ARG A 611 -12.48 33.15 -9.32
N GLU A 612 -12.88 34.41 -9.17
CA GLU A 612 -12.80 35.45 -10.20
C GLU A 612 -11.99 36.69 -9.78
N GLY A 613 -11.65 36.84 -8.50
CA GLY A 613 -10.73 37.88 -8.02
C GLY A 613 -9.24 37.55 -8.27
N ALA A 614 -8.39 38.57 -8.18
CA ALA A 614 -7.01 38.52 -8.69
C ALA A 614 -5.91 38.42 -7.61
N ASP A 615 -6.18 38.92 -6.39
CA ASP A 615 -5.19 39.12 -5.32
C ASP A 615 -5.81 38.91 -3.94
N TYR A 616 -5.20 38.04 -3.13
CA TYR A 616 -5.71 37.61 -1.81
C TYR A 616 -4.57 37.55 -0.77
N GLN A 617 -4.43 38.62 0.02
CA GLN A 617 -3.35 38.78 0.99
C GLN A 617 -3.90 38.84 2.41
N LYS A 618 -3.48 37.90 3.28
CA LYS A 618 -4.00 37.77 4.66
C LYS A 618 -5.53 37.61 4.67
N ALA A 619 -6.06 36.89 3.68
CA ALA A 619 -7.48 36.76 3.42
C ALA A 619 -8.00 35.39 3.85
N THR A 620 -9.19 35.34 4.47
CA THR A 620 -9.87 34.09 4.84
C THR A 620 -11.24 34.05 4.18
N ALA A 621 -11.48 33.13 3.24
CA ALA A 621 -12.74 32.95 2.54
C ALA A 621 -13.24 31.51 2.72
N VAL A 622 -14.27 31.29 3.54
CA VAL A 622 -14.76 29.95 3.90
C VAL A 622 -16.25 29.83 3.62
N GLY A 623 -16.61 29.08 2.59
CA GLY A 623 -17.99 28.89 2.12
C GLY A 623 -18.08 28.99 0.59
N ALA A 624 -19.13 28.41 0.01
CA ALA A 624 -19.28 28.42 -1.43
C ALA A 624 -19.54 29.86 -1.96
N SER A 625 -18.75 30.27 -2.95
CA SER A 625 -18.65 31.64 -3.47
C SER A 625 -18.32 32.73 -2.44
N ALA A 626 -17.69 32.40 -1.31
CA ALA A 626 -17.13 33.40 -0.41
C ALA A 626 -15.99 34.19 -1.11
N MET A 627 -15.99 35.53 -1.00
CA MET A 627 -15.02 36.43 -1.68
C MET A 627 -14.81 36.10 -3.16
N ARG A 628 -15.89 35.79 -3.90
CA ARG A 628 -15.78 35.24 -5.27
C ARG A 628 -15.03 36.15 -6.23
N LYS A 629 -15.24 37.47 -6.14
CA LYS A 629 -14.68 38.50 -7.02
C LYS A 629 -14.05 39.62 -6.17
N GLY A 630 -12.97 40.21 -6.66
CA GLY A 630 -12.35 41.41 -6.08
C GLY A 630 -10.86 41.26 -5.81
N SER A 631 -10.36 42.14 -4.94
CA SER A 631 -9.05 42.04 -4.29
C SER A 631 -9.26 42.17 -2.79
N HIS A 632 -8.59 41.32 -2.00
CA HIS A 632 -8.86 41.21 -0.57
C HIS A 632 -7.57 41.29 0.26
N LEU A 633 -7.53 42.26 1.16
CA LEU A 633 -6.41 42.50 2.08
C LEU A 633 -6.88 42.40 3.54
N SER A 634 -6.22 41.59 4.35
CA SER A 634 -6.45 41.49 5.81
C SER A 634 -7.94 41.32 6.18
N SER A 635 -8.67 40.48 5.44
CA SER A 635 -10.14 40.40 5.48
C SER A 635 -10.65 38.98 5.65
N VAL A 636 -11.85 38.84 6.22
CA VAL A 636 -12.49 37.54 6.52
C VAL A 636 -13.91 37.49 5.93
N ALA A 637 -14.25 36.41 5.23
CA ALA A 637 -15.60 36.05 4.80
C ALA A 637 -15.89 34.58 5.17
N VAL A 638 -16.96 34.32 5.92
CA VAL A 638 -17.36 32.97 6.36
C VAL A 638 -18.86 32.77 6.15
N GLY A 639 -19.25 32.05 5.10
CA GLY A 639 -20.65 31.76 4.79
C GLY A 639 -20.89 31.44 3.31
N TYR A 640 -22.07 30.92 3.00
CA TYR A 640 -22.53 30.85 1.60
C TYR A 640 -22.71 32.28 1.05
N TRP A 641 -22.13 32.54 -0.12
CA TRP A 641 -22.28 33.81 -0.84
C TRP A 641 -21.94 35.06 0.02
N SER A 642 -20.93 34.96 0.88
CA SER A 642 -20.45 36.07 1.73
C SER A 642 -19.36 36.89 1.01
N ALA A 643 -19.45 38.23 1.11
CA ALA A 643 -18.70 39.18 0.28
C ALA A 643 -18.62 38.82 -1.24
N PRO A 644 -19.76 38.65 -1.96
CA PRO A 644 -19.81 38.17 -3.36
C PRO A 644 -18.99 38.93 -4.40
N ASN A 645 -19.13 40.26 -4.42
CA ASN A 645 -18.87 41.12 -5.58
C ASN A 645 -18.07 42.38 -5.22
N ILE A 646 -17.46 42.40 -4.04
CA ILE A 646 -16.73 43.54 -3.47
C ILE A 646 -15.25 43.21 -3.34
N SER A 647 -14.38 44.20 -3.54
CA SER A 647 -13.04 44.16 -2.93
C SER A 647 -13.16 44.51 -1.44
N SER A 648 -12.28 43.98 -0.59
CA SER A 648 -12.34 44.27 0.85
C SER A 648 -10.97 44.52 1.49
N GLU A 649 -10.92 45.47 2.42
CA GLU A 649 -9.75 45.75 3.25
C GLU A 649 -10.14 45.83 4.73
N HIS A 650 -9.37 45.17 5.60
CA HIS A 650 -9.56 45.19 7.06
C HIS A 650 -11.02 44.91 7.52
N SER A 651 -11.74 44.03 6.81
CA SER A 651 -13.19 43.84 6.97
C SER A 651 -13.59 42.38 7.27
N VAL A 652 -14.73 42.19 7.93
CA VAL A 652 -15.21 40.88 8.44
C VAL A 652 -16.67 40.64 8.03
N PHE A 653 -16.92 39.54 7.32
CA PHE A 653 -18.24 39.12 6.85
C PHE A 653 -18.50 37.69 7.36
N ILE A 654 -19.56 37.46 8.15
CA ILE A 654 -19.85 36.14 8.72
C ILE A 654 -21.35 35.86 8.66
N GLY A 655 -21.75 34.88 7.86
CA GLY A 655 -23.13 34.47 7.64
C GLY A 655 -23.44 34.25 6.16
N ASP A 656 -24.52 33.50 5.89
CA ASP A 656 -25.09 33.41 4.56
C ASP A 656 -25.49 34.81 4.06
N SER A 657 -25.05 35.15 2.85
CA SER A 657 -25.30 36.42 2.18
C SER A 657 -24.81 37.68 2.95
N ALA A 658 -23.96 37.50 3.97
CA ALA A 658 -23.38 38.62 4.72
C ALA A 658 -22.44 39.43 3.81
N GLY A 659 -22.72 40.73 3.66
CA GLY A 659 -22.02 41.62 2.72
C GLY A 659 -22.40 41.43 1.24
N TYR A 660 -23.53 40.78 0.93
CA TYR A 660 -24.04 40.70 -0.45
C TYR A 660 -24.78 41.96 -0.91
N ARG A 661 -25.56 42.58 -0.02
CA ARG A 661 -26.42 43.73 -0.35
C ARG A 661 -26.26 44.88 0.62
N ASN A 662 -26.53 46.10 0.14
CA ASN A 662 -26.72 47.26 1.02
C ASN A 662 -28.07 47.20 1.74
N VAL A 663 -28.36 48.15 2.64
CA VAL A 663 -29.64 48.17 3.38
C VAL A 663 -30.81 48.33 2.40
N GLN A 664 -30.61 49.11 1.35
CA GLN A 664 -31.56 49.44 0.28
C GLN A 664 -31.94 48.22 -0.59
N GLY A 665 -31.17 47.13 -0.50
CA GLY A 665 -31.38 45.87 -1.23
C GLY A 665 -30.62 45.76 -2.56
N ASP A 666 -29.85 46.77 -2.96
CA ASP A 666 -28.96 46.70 -4.12
C ASP A 666 -27.78 45.75 -3.85
N VAL A 667 -27.19 45.18 -4.90
CA VAL A 667 -25.97 44.35 -4.78
C VAL A 667 -24.78 45.24 -4.43
N LEU A 668 -24.10 44.90 -3.32
CA LEU A 668 -22.94 45.65 -2.86
C LEU A 668 -21.77 45.48 -3.84
N SER A 669 -21.08 46.58 -4.14
CA SER A 669 -20.03 46.66 -5.16
C SER A 669 -18.98 47.72 -4.80
N GLY A 670 -17.83 47.69 -5.49
CA GLY A 670 -16.69 48.56 -5.19
C GLY A 670 -15.76 47.96 -4.14
N LYS A 671 -15.08 48.80 -3.36
CA LYS A 671 -14.20 48.40 -2.25
C LYS A 671 -14.86 48.78 -0.92
N ILE A 672 -14.85 47.85 0.03
CA ILE A 672 -15.31 48.06 1.42
C ILE A 672 -14.12 47.99 2.37
N THR A 673 -14.07 48.89 3.34
CA THR A 673 -12.95 49.12 4.25
C THR A 673 -13.42 49.15 5.69
N ASN A 674 -12.67 48.53 6.61
CA ASN A 674 -12.86 48.63 8.07
C ASN A 674 -14.30 48.33 8.55
N SER A 675 -14.98 47.35 7.92
CA SER A 675 -16.41 47.09 8.14
C SER A 675 -16.71 45.67 8.62
N ILE A 676 -17.80 45.49 9.36
CA ILE A 676 -18.18 44.21 9.99
C ILE A 676 -19.66 43.90 9.72
N ALA A 677 -19.95 42.79 9.06
CA ALA A 677 -21.31 42.29 8.82
C ALA A 677 -21.44 40.85 9.34
N ILE A 678 -22.16 40.65 10.46
CA ILE A 678 -22.30 39.34 11.11
C ILE A 678 -23.78 38.97 11.24
N GLY A 679 -24.22 37.93 10.53
CA GLY A 679 -25.57 37.38 10.57
C GLY A 679 -26.08 36.92 9.21
N TYR A 680 -27.17 36.15 9.20
CA TYR A 680 -27.91 35.84 7.98
C TYR A 680 -28.39 37.12 7.30
N ASN A 681 -28.05 37.31 6.03
CA ASN A 681 -28.44 38.47 5.21
C ASN A 681 -28.06 39.81 5.88
N ALA A 682 -26.90 39.85 6.57
CA ALA A 682 -26.37 41.06 7.17
C ALA A 682 -25.91 42.04 6.06
N ARG A 683 -26.47 43.26 6.09
CA ARG A 683 -26.33 44.30 5.08
C ARG A 683 -25.47 45.45 5.63
N ILE A 684 -24.67 46.08 4.78
CA ILE A 684 -23.92 47.31 5.08
C ILE A 684 -23.89 48.20 3.84
N ASN A 685 -23.85 49.51 4.03
CA ASN A 685 -23.95 50.53 2.99
C ASN A 685 -22.59 50.93 2.40
N GLY A 686 -21.51 50.82 3.18
CA GLY A 686 -20.17 51.29 2.80
C GLY A 686 -19.10 51.00 3.85
N ASP A 687 -18.10 51.89 3.92
CA ASP A 687 -16.96 51.78 4.84
C ASP A 687 -17.31 52.12 6.30
N ASN A 688 -16.53 51.59 7.25
CA ASN A 688 -16.60 51.85 8.69
C ASN A 688 -17.92 51.46 9.38
N GLU A 689 -18.72 50.58 8.78
CA GLU A 689 -20.03 50.18 9.33
C GLU A 689 -19.98 48.82 10.04
N ILE A 690 -20.71 48.68 11.16
CA ILE A 690 -20.83 47.44 11.93
C ILE A 690 -22.31 47.05 12.05
N GLN A 691 -22.73 46.00 11.34
CA GLN A 691 -24.04 45.36 11.55
C GLN A 691 -23.87 43.98 12.21
N ILE A 692 -24.54 43.79 13.35
CA ILE A 692 -24.67 42.50 14.03
C ILE A 692 -26.15 42.10 14.05
N GLY A 693 -26.47 41.04 13.32
CA GLY A 693 -27.80 40.50 13.13
C GLY A 693 -28.51 41.02 11.88
N GLY A 694 -29.78 40.62 11.74
CA GLY A 694 -30.70 41.02 10.68
C GLY A 694 -32.09 41.39 11.21
N GLN A 695 -33.07 41.44 10.32
CA GLN A 695 -34.45 41.78 10.67
C GLN A 695 -35.05 40.78 11.66
N ASN A 696 -35.97 41.25 12.51
CA ASN A 696 -36.67 40.47 13.54
C ASN A 696 -35.79 39.74 14.57
N GLN A 697 -34.48 40.03 14.61
CA GLN A 697 -33.57 39.50 15.63
C GLN A 697 -33.46 40.47 16.82
N ARG A 698 -33.17 39.91 18.01
CA ARG A 698 -32.89 40.66 19.24
C ARG A 698 -31.45 40.44 19.65
N LEU A 699 -30.65 41.51 19.66
CA LEU A 699 -29.37 41.50 20.36
C LEU A 699 -29.66 41.29 21.86
N TYR A 700 -29.24 40.13 22.39
CA TYR A 700 -29.38 39.78 23.80
C TYR A 700 -28.01 39.86 24.48
N ALA A 701 -27.67 41.05 24.95
CA ALA A 701 -26.53 41.26 25.82
C ALA A 701 -26.96 41.07 27.29
N PRO A 702 -26.31 40.19 28.09
CA PRO A 702 -26.66 39.99 29.50
C PRO A 702 -26.25 41.15 30.41
N THR A 703 -25.37 42.03 29.91
CA THR A 703 -25.02 43.33 30.48
C THR A 703 -25.18 44.40 29.40
N THR A 704 -25.17 45.69 29.77
CA THR A 704 -25.11 46.79 28.80
C THR A 704 -23.86 46.71 27.92
N VAL A 705 -23.94 47.28 26.71
CA VAL A 705 -22.76 47.52 25.86
C VAL A 705 -21.93 48.63 26.49
N ASN A 706 -20.64 48.39 26.69
CA ASN A 706 -19.76 49.33 27.39
C ASN A 706 -19.03 50.23 26.39
N ILE A 707 -19.43 51.51 26.35
CA ILE A 707 -18.73 52.53 25.56
C ILE A 707 -17.50 53.02 26.35
N ARG A 708 -16.33 53.07 25.71
CA ARG A 708 -15.11 53.58 26.36
C ARG A 708 -15.24 55.09 26.57
N SER A 709 -14.99 55.55 27.80
CA SER A 709 -15.16 56.96 28.18
C SER A 709 -14.08 57.44 29.15
N ASP A 710 -12.86 56.92 29.01
CA ASP A 710 -11.69 57.30 29.82
C ASP A 710 -11.37 58.80 29.69
N SER A 711 -10.82 59.43 30.73
CA SER A 711 -10.42 60.84 30.67
C SER A 711 -9.13 61.07 29.88
N ARG A 712 -8.31 60.02 29.71
CA ARG A 712 -7.07 60.06 28.90
C ARG A 712 -7.34 60.05 27.40
N ASP A 713 -8.50 59.55 27.00
CA ASP A 713 -8.95 59.46 25.60
C ASP A 713 -9.73 60.73 25.17
N LYS A 714 -9.65 61.83 25.92
CA LYS A 714 -10.48 63.05 25.76
C LYS A 714 -9.65 64.34 25.85
N THR A 715 -10.08 65.36 25.09
CA THR A 715 -9.56 66.73 25.12
C THR A 715 -10.72 67.74 25.18
N ASP A 716 -10.40 69.02 25.41
CA ASP A 716 -11.32 70.17 25.27
C ASP A 716 -12.63 70.08 26.06
N ILE A 717 -12.60 69.33 27.18
CA ILE A 717 -13.76 69.06 28.04
C ILE A 717 -14.29 70.36 28.64
N LYS A 718 -15.53 70.72 28.29
CA LYS A 718 -16.26 71.91 28.76
C LYS A 718 -17.62 71.50 29.36
N PRO A 719 -18.20 72.30 30.27
CA PRO A 719 -19.58 72.09 30.72
C PRO A 719 -20.57 72.19 29.56
N LEU A 720 -21.64 71.39 29.60
CA LEU A 720 -22.75 71.51 28.66
C LEU A 720 -23.60 72.75 29.01
N GLU A 721 -23.78 73.66 28.04
CA GLU A 721 -24.40 74.97 28.29
C GLU A 721 -25.94 74.97 28.27
N LYS A 722 -26.57 74.05 27.51
CA LYS A 722 -28.02 74.02 27.29
C LYS A 722 -28.58 72.60 27.44
N GLY A 723 -29.38 72.38 28.48
CA GLY A 723 -30.13 71.14 28.71
C GLY A 723 -31.64 71.31 28.55
N LEU A 724 -32.25 72.15 29.39
CA LEU A 724 -33.71 72.20 29.55
C LEU A 724 -34.41 72.76 28.30
N GLU A 725 -33.80 73.74 27.64
CA GLU A 725 -34.36 74.36 26.43
C GLU A 725 -34.49 73.35 25.27
N PHE A 726 -33.48 72.49 25.10
CA PHE A 726 -33.48 71.41 24.11
C PHE A 726 -34.49 70.31 24.48
N VAL A 727 -34.48 69.84 25.73
CA VAL A 727 -35.38 68.78 26.21
C VAL A 727 -36.85 69.19 26.11
N MET A 728 -37.20 70.45 26.36
CA MET A 728 -38.56 70.98 26.22
C MET A 728 -39.09 70.99 24.78
N LYS A 729 -38.24 70.79 23.76
CA LYS A 729 -38.64 70.68 22.34
C LYS A 729 -38.67 69.24 21.81
N LEU A 730 -38.19 68.26 22.58
CA LEU A 730 -38.21 66.85 22.18
C LEU A 730 -39.65 66.31 22.08
N LYS A 731 -39.90 65.49 21.06
CA LYS A 731 -41.22 64.90 20.77
C LYS A 731 -41.18 63.38 21.01
N PRO A 732 -41.37 62.89 22.25
CA PRO A 732 -41.46 61.45 22.50
C PRO A 732 -42.75 60.90 21.86
N VAL A 733 -42.61 59.82 21.09
CA VAL A 733 -43.76 59.14 20.45
C VAL A 733 -43.73 57.65 20.75
N THR A 734 -44.84 56.96 20.49
CA THR A 734 -44.98 55.51 20.65
C THR A 734 -45.56 54.88 19.40
N GLY A 735 -45.21 53.62 19.15
CA GLY A 735 -45.70 52.88 18.00
C GLY A 735 -45.05 51.51 17.84
N TYR A 736 -45.24 50.95 16.66
CA TYR A 736 -44.71 49.66 16.25
C TYR A 736 -43.71 49.88 15.12
N TYR A 737 -42.70 49.02 14.99
CA TYR A 737 -41.87 49.04 13.80
C TYR A 737 -42.65 48.43 12.64
N ASP A 738 -42.40 48.96 11.45
CA ASP A 738 -42.92 48.50 10.18
C ASP A 738 -41.83 48.87 9.18
N ARG A 739 -40.88 47.96 8.98
CA ARG A 739 -39.55 48.28 8.43
C ARG A 739 -39.61 48.34 6.91
N ARG A 740 -39.09 49.41 6.31
CA ARG A 740 -38.97 49.50 4.85
C ARG A 740 -38.19 48.30 4.27
N ASP A 741 -37.15 47.89 5.00
CA ASP A 741 -36.25 46.78 4.73
C ASP A 741 -36.96 45.42 4.58
N SER A 742 -38.16 45.24 5.12
CA SER A 742 -38.94 43.98 5.04
C SER A 742 -39.75 43.83 3.74
N TYR A 743 -40.07 44.94 3.07
CA TYR A 743 -40.86 44.95 1.84
C TYR A 743 -40.03 44.70 0.57
N VAL A 744 -38.72 44.88 0.68
CA VAL A 744 -37.80 45.12 -0.44
C VAL A 744 -37.73 43.93 -1.40
N ASP A 745 -37.54 42.76 -0.80
CA ASP A 745 -37.37 41.51 -1.54
C ASP A 745 -38.70 41.03 -2.14
N GLU A 746 -39.86 41.44 -1.58
CA GLU A 746 -41.23 41.22 -2.11
C GLU A 746 -41.64 42.22 -3.20
N LEU A 747 -41.18 43.46 -3.13
CA LEU A 747 -41.67 44.54 -4.01
C LEU A 747 -41.17 44.39 -5.44
N PHE A 748 -42.11 44.50 -6.38
CA PHE A 748 -41.89 44.53 -7.82
C PHE A 748 -41.16 43.28 -8.37
N GLN A 749 -41.33 42.11 -7.74
CA GLN A 749 -40.74 40.84 -8.19
C GLN A 749 -41.08 40.47 -9.64
N ASP A 750 -42.26 40.88 -10.13
CA ASP A 750 -42.78 40.53 -11.46
C ASP A 750 -42.13 41.31 -12.63
N LEU A 751 -41.16 42.19 -12.34
CA LEU A 751 -40.55 43.11 -13.31
C LEU A 751 -39.10 42.73 -13.67
N PRO A 752 -38.62 43.09 -14.88
CA PRO A 752 -37.21 43.03 -15.24
C PRO A 752 -36.32 43.75 -14.21
N GLU A 753 -35.09 43.27 -14.00
CA GLU A 753 -34.19 43.74 -12.94
C GLU A 753 -33.90 45.26 -13.01
N ASP A 754 -33.78 45.79 -14.22
CA ASP A 754 -33.57 47.20 -14.53
C ASP A 754 -34.81 48.08 -14.24
N GLU A 755 -36.02 47.63 -14.57
CA GLU A 755 -37.25 48.34 -14.21
C GLU A 755 -37.58 48.22 -12.71
N ARG A 756 -37.32 47.03 -12.14
CA ARG A 756 -37.48 46.74 -10.71
C ARG A 756 -36.62 47.68 -9.88
N SER A 757 -35.33 47.79 -10.19
CA SER A 757 -34.37 48.63 -9.44
C SER A 757 -34.80 50.10 -9.41
N GLU A 758 -35.26 50.65 -10.53
CA GLU A 758 -35.70 52.04 -10.60
C GLU A 758 -37.01 52.30 -9.83
N LYS A 759 -37.95 51.34 -9.83
CA LYS A 759 -39.17 51.41 -9.01
C LYS A 759 -38.88 51.23 -7.52
N LEU A 760 -37.95 50.32 -7.17
CA LEU A 760 -37.51 50.07 -5.79
C LEU A 760 -36.89 51.34 -5.19
N ARG A 761 -35.95 51.98 -5.91
CA ARG A 761 -35.31 53.26 -5.55
C ARG A 761 -36.33 54.38 -5.34
N LYS A 762 -37.34 54.50 -6.22
CA LYS A 762 -38.42 55.49 -6.10
C LYS A 762 -39.34 55.24 -4.91
N TRP A 763 -39.66 53.98 -4.61
CA TRP A 763 -40.41 53.62 -3.41
C TRP A 763 -39.61 53.89 -2.14
N TRP A 764 -38.32 53.56 -2.13
CA TRP A 764 -37.43 53.72 -0.97
C TRP A 764 -37.37 55.15 -0.43
N ALA A 765 -37.33 56.13 -1.34
CA ALA A 765 -37.30 57.55 -1.00
C ALA A 765 -38.61 58.06 -0.35
N LYS A 766 -39.75 57.39 -0.59
CA LYS A 766 -41.08 57.74 -0.04
C LYS A 766 -41.92 56.46 0.19
N PRO A 767 -41.56 55.62 1.19
CA PRO A 767 -42.08 54.26 1.30
C PRO A 767 -43.54 54.24 1.74
N LYS A 768 -44.44 54.00 0.79
CA LYS A 768 -45.86 53.73 1.08
C LYS A 768 -46.00 52.27 1.51
N LYS A 769 -46.03 52.05 2.82
CA LYS A 769 -46.20 50.75 3.48
C LYS A 769 -47.69 50.49 3.74
N ASP A 770 -48.05 49.21 3.79
CA ASP A 770 -49.43 48.74 4.05
C ASP A 770 -49.60 48.13 5.46
N GLY A 771 -48.53 47.99 6.24
CA GLY A 771 -48.52 47.43 7.58
C GLY A 771 -48.46 45.90 7.66
N ARG A 772 -48.30 45.17 6.54
CA ARG A 772 -48.10 43.70 6.55
C ARG A 772 -46.86 43.26 7.33
N HIS A 773 -45.79 44.07 7.34
CA HIS A 773 -44.52 43.79 8.05
C HIS A 773 -44.39 44.54 9.38
N LYS A 774 -45.51 44.83 10.03
CA LYS A 774 -45.56 45.51 11.33
C LYS A 774 -45.20 44.54 12.47
N GLU A 775 -44.14 44.83 13.22
CA GLU A 775 -43.75 44.11 14.45
C GLU A 775 -44.85 44.22 15.53
N ASP A 776 -45.10 43.15 16.30
CA ASP A 776 -46.07 43.14 17.40
C ASP A 776 -45.64 43.95 18.64
N ARG A 777 -44.37 44.36 18.71
CA ARG A 777 -43.81 45.01 19.90
C ARG A 777 -44.04 46.53 19.89
N LEU A 778 -44.92 47.00 20.77
CA LEU A 778 -45.05 48.42 21.11
C LEU A 778 -43.73 48.94 21.72
N ARG A 779 -43.30 50.12 21.26
CA ARG A 779 -42.04 50.77 21.63
C ARG A 779 -42.25 52.28 21.84
N HIS A 780 -41.28 52.94 22.48
CA HIS A 780 -41.23 54.38 22.69
C HIS A 780 -39.90 54.90 22.14
N TRP A 781 -39.90 56.04 21.44
CA TRP A 781 -38.74 56.58 20.75
C TRP A 781 -38.93 58.06 20.39
N PHE A 782 -37.87 58.70 19.91
CA PHE A 782 -37.94 59.96 19.16
C PHE A 782 -37.90 59.68 17.65
N ILE A 783 -38.44 60.59 16.84
CA ILE A 783 -38.24 60.57 15.38
C ILE A 783 -36.89 61.20 15.07
N ALA A 784 -35.98 60.48 14.42
CA ALA A 784 -34.60 60.92 14.23
C ALA A 784 -34.49 62.23 13.43
N GLN A 785 -35.38 62.45 12.48
CA GLN A 785 -35.45 63.69 11.69
C GLN A 785 -35.93 64.89 12.53
N ASP A 786 -36.81 64.69 13.52
CA ASP A 786 -37.20 65.74 14.47
C ASP A 786 -36.01 66.10 15.39
N VAL A 787 -35.22 65.12 15.82
CA VAL A 787 -34.03 65.35 16.67
C VAL A 787 -32.93 66.06 15.87
N ALA A 788 -32.63 65.63 14.65
CA ALA A 788 -31.62 66.28 13.79
C ALA A 788 -31.96 67.76 13.49
N ALA A 789 -33.25 68.10 13.37
CA ALA A 789 -33.69 69.49 13.24
C ALA A 789 -33.41 70.33 14.50
N LEU A 790 -33.47 69.72 15.69
CA LEU A 790 -33.13 70.38 16.96
C LEU A 790 -31.61 70.47 17.16
N GLU A 791 -30.83 69.48 16.74
CA GLU A 791 -29.36 69.57 16.74
C GLU A 791 -28.87 70.74 15.88
N ALA A 792 -29.48 70.95 14.71
CA ALA A 792 -29.18 72.08 13.84
C ALA A 792 -29.55 73.44 14.47
N GLU A 793 -30.58 73.51 15.32
CA GLU A 793 -30.97 74.72 16.05
C GLU A 793 -30.05 75.00 17.27
N TYR A 794 -29.62 73.95 17.98
CA TYR A 794 -28.92 74.08 19.27
C TYR A 794 -27.40 73.97 19.22
N GLY A 795 -26.82 73.59 18.08
CA GLY A 795 -25.36 73.54 17.89
C GLY A 795 -24.77 72.12 17.94
N GLN A 796 -25.31 71.23 17.11
CA GLN A 796 -24.82 69.87 16.81
C GLN A 796 -24.33 69.08 18.03
N LEU A 797 -25.27 68.80 18.93
CA LEU A 797 -25.15 67.63 19.82
C LEU A 797 -25.13 66.37 18.92
N PRO A 798 -24.18 65.43 19.07
CA PRO A 798 -24.08 64.28 18.18
C PRO A 798 -25.01 63.15 18.64
N MET A 799 -26.33 63.33 18.56
CA MET A 799 -27.32 62.28 18.92
C MET A 799 -27.84 61.53 17.70
N VAL A 800 -27.83 62.14 16.52
CA VAL A 800 -28.34 61.58 15.26
C VAL A 800 -27.23 61.41 14.23
N ASN A 801 -26.98 60.15 13.84
CA ASN A 801 -26.11 59.85 12.71
C ASN A 801 -26.96 59.62 11.45
N LEU A 802 -26.62 60.33 10.37
CA LEU A 802 -27.17 60.12 9.02
C LEU A 802 -26.09 59.52 8.12
N ASN A 803 -26.18 58.21 7.88
CA ASN A 803 -25.34 57.53 6.88
C ASN A 803 -26.20 57.21 5.65
N TYR A 804 -25.74 57.69 4.48
CA TYR A 804 -26.46 57.63 3.20
C TYR A 804 -27.87 58.23 3.27
N ASP A 805 -28.88 57.40 3.53
CA ASP A 805 -30.30 57.78 3.66
C ASP A 805 -30.92 57.35 4.99
N THR A 806 -30.15 56.70 5.86
CA THR A 806 -30.62 56.08 7.11
C THR A 806 -30.22 56.95 8.31
N TYR A 807 -31.23 57.50 8.97
CA TYR A 807 -31.08 58.20 10.25
C TYR A 807 -31.12 57.20 11.41
N THR A 808 -30.17 57.31 12.34
CA THR A 808 -30.07 56.49 13.56
C THR A 808 -29.89 57.40 14.78
N ILE A 809 -30.23 56.93 15.99
CA ILE A 809 -30.18 57.73 17.23
C ILE A 809 -29.31 57.03 18.28
N GLU A 810 -28.31 57.71 18.81
CA GLU A 810 -27.51 57.31 19.97
C GLU A 810 -28.23 57.72 21.26
N TYR A 811 -29.14 56.88 21.76
CA TYR A 811 -29.99 57.20 22.92
C TYR A 811 -29.20 57.51 24.20
N GLU A 812 -28.00 56.96 24.35
CA GLU A 812 -27.08 57.21 25.46
C GLU A 812 -26.63 58.68 25.53
N THR A 813 -26.54 59.38 24.39
CA THR A 813 -26.10 60.79 24.32
C THR A 813 -27.13 61.77 24.92
N PHE A 814 -28.39 61.34 25.07
CA PHE A 814 -29.41 62.13 25.77
C PHE A 814 -29.16 62.18 27.27
N ILE A 815 -28.42 61.23 27.86
CA ILE A 815 -28.25 61.13 29.32
C ILE A 815 -27.54 62.38 29.90
N PRO A 816 -26.42 62.88 29.35
CA PRO A 816 -25.84 64.17 29.76
C PRO A 816 -26.80 65.37 29.62
N VAL A 817 -27.59 65.42 28.54
CA VAL A 817 -28.47 66.57 28.24
C VAL A 817 -29.70 66.59 29.15
N LEU A 818 -30.28 65.41 29.42
CA LEU A 818 -31.33 65.22 30.43
C LEU A 818 -30.80 65.55 31.85
N THR A 819 -29.55 65.17 32.15
CA THR A 819 -28.91 65.51 33.43
C THR A 819 -28.77 67.03 33.59
N LYS A 820 -28.30 67.73 32.54
CA LYS A 820 -28.19 69.19 32.56
C LYS A 820 -29.57 69.88 32.59
N ALA A 821 -30.58 69.33 31.91
CA ALA A 821 -31.95 69.81 31.99
C ALA A 821 -32.53 69.74 33.41
N ILE A 822 -32.26 68.65 34.14
CA ILE A 822 -32.67 68.49 35.54
C ILE A 822 -31.95 69.50 36.44
N GLN A 823 -30.65 69.76 36.22
CA GLN A 823 -29.90 70.79 36.94
C GLN A 823 -30.52 72.19 36.72
N GLU A 824 -30.69 72.62 35.47
CA GLU A 824 -31.30 73.91 35.11
C GLU A 824 -32.74 74.06 35.61
N LEU A 825 -33.51 72.97 35.66
CA LEU A 825 -34.86 72.97 36.23
C LEU A 825 -34.81 73.14 37.75
N THR A 826 -33.88 72.47 38.43
CA THR A 826 -33.69 72.58 39.89
C THR A 826 -33.28 74.01 40.28
N GLU A 827 -32.31 74.59 39.57
CA GLU A 827 -31.90 76.01 39.75
C GLU A 827 -33.10 76.98 39.61
N LYS A 828 -34.00 76.73 38.64
CA LYS A 828 -35.22 77.52 38.43
C LYS A 828 -36.26 77.30 39.54
N VAL A 829 -36.45 76.08 40.02
CA VAL A 829 -37.36 75.77 41.13
C VAL A 829 -36.90 76.45 42.41
N GLU A 830 -35.63 76.27 42.80
CA GLU A 830 -35.06 76.95 43.98
C GLU A 830 -35.16 78.48 43.88
N ALA A 831 -35.00 79.05 42.68
CA ALA A 831 -35.13 80.49 42.46
C ALA A 831 -36.58 81.00 42.54
N LEU A 832 -37.57 80.15 42.26
CA LEU A 832 -39.00 80.43 42.47
C LEU A 832 -39.37 80.29 43.95
N GLU A 833 -38.89 79.26 44.63
CA GLU A 833 -39.08 79.07 46.09
C GLU A 833 -38.45 80.23 46.88
N ARG A 834 -37.23 80.65 46.52
CA ARG A 834 -36.56 81.84 47.09
C ARG A 834 -37.24 83.17 46.78
N LYS A 835 -38.15 83.22 45.80
CA LYS A 835 -39.01 84.38 45.51
C LYS A 835 -40.33 84.33 46.28
N ASN A 836 -40.91 83.14 46.48
CA ASN A 836 -42.18 82.95 47.20
C ASN A 836 -41.99 82.89 48.74
N SER A 837 -40.74 82.83 49.22
CA SER A 837 -40.36 82.94 50.64
C SER A 837 -40.00 84.38 51.07
N LYS A 838 -40.53 85.37 50.35
CA LYS A 838 -40.45 86.82 50.63
C LYS A 838 -41.80 87.49 50.43
#